data_AF-A0A1Q5GZ90-F1
#
_entry.id   AF-A0A1Q5GZ90-F1
#
_cell.length_a   1.000
_cell.length_b   1.000
_cell.length_c   1.000
_cell.angle_alpha   90.00
_cell.angle_beta   90.00
_cell.angle_gamma   90.00
#
_symmetry.space_group_name_H-M   'P 1'
#
loop_
_entity.id
_entity.type
_entity.pdbx_description
1 polymer ?
#
loop_
_entity_poly.entity_id
_entity_poly.type
_entity_poly.pdbx_seq_one_letter_code
_entity_poly.pdbx_strand_id
1 'polypeptide(L)'
;MHYTSAAPGDGGTAGRFTAVGPGVSGALLAEIEPLVRYELPEGAPGRPSDGELRALPQAFTYAVLSDGSRLVARSAPVRETGGGAGPGVRFHAHGVHVPPGVPLPGDRLPVEAWRSPHWAAATPGGPAPDPLALPQGPAPVSEGLDDFAVSRGPWLAAVLADLRRASAAEAAGGGPVVLVERQCADVARWLGLAAVTLPRESAERLTFTTYTRRPGSAAVRVAGVLAADAEAARGAGLRVHVCTGQAPAADGTGDVWAATAARIWRSRSPELFREARELPGEPFAAGPLAVTALCAGIALGPDGRAAAADWAADRPYALDAKRTGRLVEALAAPSVDDRTGAEFDAAGRLFGALEGRCPASLTAPLAAMLVTEAVRGGNGSLELPGRDAFTGPEGAAVAERLSPEVLTELGGGAAGALSVARTVQLLRVARLLDVDSTELLPDAVDRLASALLSESGARAGGAAGTGAGGGQAPEGPPDFAPALLELLDEQFEVRTALLGALDRIAPCDPGAMARFLERVALPFTGTQALPHLRMCAEVPEAMATLGGDRAAVWRRVLRAAGVSPFAEPLVLRTAVGLVWEDRAPTVEEARLLLDAATSDAHRVAGTWARLVDAALDASAAGSPSVSPDEAAALAHDLLRGFPEEIGGRERAGLLLLVLVRDLRTGAPEPGWAETVRTLCAQAEPVEPALRERAHAALVERLLAPDRPGAELYAFVHGDDAELVAAYDRAARSEAVRSRLRAQPAYAADCFTVWTAHPHAGTAWPPVAAALLDEVLRPAVRALSAEEVAEVEATVGRTGSSGRANAFRDWNRSSTLGRLGRRIAGRVRRG
;
A
#
# COMPACT_ATOMS: atom_id res chain seq x y z
N MET A 1 49.26 -43.14 26.54
CA MET A 1 50.32 -43.11 25.50
C MET A 1 51.10 -41.81 25.62
N HIS A 2 52.38 -41.82 25.24
CA HIS A 2 53.28 -40.67 25.34
C HIS A 2 53.97 -40.41 24.00
N TYR A 3 54.03 -39.15 23.59
CA TYR A 3 54.66 -38.68 22.35
C TYR A 3 55.55 -37.48 22.63
N THR A 4 56.68 -37.36 21.92
CA THR A 4 57.66 -36.28 22.13
C THR A 4 58.27 -35.84 20.81
N SER A 5 58.72 -34.59 20.73
CA SER A 5 59.65 -34.16 19.67
C SER A 5 60.96 -34.95 19.76
N ALA A 6 61.57 -35.26 18.62
CA ALA A 6 62.84 -35.99 18.53
C ALA A 6 63.97 -35.23 19.25
N ALA A 7 64.93 -35.97 19.83
CA ALA A 7 66.13 -35.40 20.44
C ALA A 7 67.20 -35.06 19.37
N PRO A 8 68.12 -34.12 19.62
CA PRO A 8 69.23 -33.86 18.69
C PRO A 8 70.12 -35.10 18.58
N GLY A 9 70.16 -35.74 17.41
CA GLY A 9 70.99 -36.92 17.13
C GLY A 9 70.28 -38.04 16.37
N ASP A 10 68.94 -38.10 16.42
CA ASP A 10 68.15 -38.98 15.56
C ASP A 10 67.85 -38.22 14.26
N GLY A 11 68.38 -38.66 13.12
CA GLY A 11 68.31 -37.97 11.81
C GLY A 11 66.92 -37.90 11.15
N GLY A 12 65.84 -37.79 11.92
CA GLY A 12 64.46 -37.65 11.44
C GLY A 12 63.78 -36.41 12.01
N THR A 13 63.12 -35.63 11.16
CA THR A 13 62.40 -34.39 11.50
C THR A 13 61.01 -34.62 12.14
N ALA A 14 60.62 -35.86 12.43
CA ALA A 14 59.30 -36.22 12.97
C ALA A 14 59.40 -36.66 14.44
N GLY A 15 58.45 -36.23 15.28
CA GLY A 15 58.35 -36.70 16.67
C GLY A 15 58.06 -38.20 16.76
N ARG A 16 58.21 -38.79 17.96
CA ARG A 16 58.04 -40.25 18.17
C ARG A 16 57.16 -40.57 19.38
N PHE A 17 56.42 -41.67 19.28
CA PHE A 17 55.77 -42.28 20.44
C PHE A 17 56.81 -42.99 21.31
N THR A 18 56.84 -42.66 22.60
CA THR A 18 57.82 -43.22 23.56
C THR A 18 57.22 -44.33 24.43
N ALA A 19 55.90 -44.34 24.61
CA ALA A 19 55.20 -45.39 25.33
C ALA A 19 53.75 -45.50 24.84
N VAL A 20 53.31 -46.70 24.51
CA VAL A 20 51.96 -46.97 23.98
C VAL A 20 51.34 -48.13 24.79
N GLY A 21 50.09 -47.97 25.22
CA GLY A 21 49.38 -49.00 25.97
C GLY A 21 48.82 -50.10 25.08
N PRO A 22 48.44 -51.27 25.63
CA PRO A 22 47.76 -52.31 24.87
C PRO A 22 46.41 -51.79 24.35
N GLY A 23 46.12 -51.99 23.07
CA GLY A 23 44.83 -51.61 22.45
C GLY A 23 44.87 -50.48 21.42
N VAL A 24 46.02 -49.84 21.20
CA VAL A 24 46.19 -48.81 20.14
C VAL A 24 46.94 -49.42 18.95
N SER A 25 46.28 -49.50 17.79
CA SER A 25 46.87 -50.05 16.56
C SER A 25 47.82 -49.05 15.88
N GLY A 26 48.69 -49.54 14.98
CA GLY A 26 49.57 -48.66 14.19
C GLY A 26 48.81 -47.66 13.31
N ALA A 27 47.63 -48.04 12.80
CA ALA A 27 46.76 -47.15 12.02
C ALA A 27 46.19 -46.02 12.89
N LEU A 28 45.77 -46.32 14.12
CA LEU A 28 45.32 -45.30 15.08
C LEU A 28 46.47 -44.38 15.48
N LEU A 29 47.69 -44.88 15.65
CA LEU A 29 48.85 -44.03 15.93
C LEU A 29 49.12 -43.02 14.80
N ALA A 30 48.97 -43.42 13.54
CA ALA A 30 49.11 -42.52 12.39
C ALA A 30 48.02 -41.45 12.35
N GLU A 31 46.78 -41.78 12.74
CA GLU A 31 45.67 -40.83 12.86
C GLU A 31 45.83 -39.88 14.07
N ILE A 32 46.36 -40.38 15.18
CA ILE A 32 46.58 -39.64 16.43
C ILE A 32 47.75 -38.67 16.31
N GLU A 33 48.81 -39.02 15.57
CA GLU A 33 50.05 -38.26 15.54
C GLU A 33 49.84 -36.77 15.20
N PRO A 34 49.07 -36.38 14.15
CA PRO A 34 48.78 -34.98 13.86
C PRO A 34 48.03 -34.23 14.99
N LEU A 35 47.23 -34.93 15.79
CA LEU A 35 46.39 -34.36 16.86
C LEU A 35 47.16 -34.04 18.15
N VAL A 36 48.30 -34.71 18.36
CA VAL A 36 49.16 -34.54 19.54
C VAL A 36 50.44 -33.73 19.27
N ARG A 37 50.73 -33.45 17.99
CA ARG A 37 51.81 -32.54 17.59
C ARG A 37 51.58 -31.14 18.16
N TYR A 38 52.66 -30.47 18.51
CA TYR A 38 52.64 -29.14 19.10
C TYR A 38 53.64 -28.24 18.39
N GLU A 39 53.18 -27.06 17.99
CA GLU A 39 53.99 -26.02 17.34
C GLU A 39 54.16 -24.83 18.28
N LEU A 40 55.38 -24.36 18.47
CA LEU A 40 55.65 -23.20 19.32
C LEU A 40 55.02 -21.93 18.72
N PRO A 41 54.49 -21.02 19.57
CA PRO A 41 54.01 -19.72 19.12
C PRO A 41 55.08 -18.95 18.35
N GLU A 42 54.64 -18.11 17.43
CA GLU A 42 55.53 -17.15 16.77
C GLU A 42 56.16 -16.20 17.80
N GLY A 43 57.48 -15.99 17.69
CA GLY A 43 58.24 -15.17 18.64
C GLY A 43 58.56 -15.83 19.98
N ALA A 44 58.30 -17.14 20.15
CA ALA A 44 58.73 -17.86 21.36
C ALA A 44 60.26 -17.79 21.53
N PRO A 45 60.78 -17.47 22.74
CA PRO A 45 62.21 -17.32 22.97
C PRO A 45 62.93 -18.66 22.76
N GLY A 46 64.10 -18.62 22.10
CA GLY A 46 64.89 -19.82 21.83
C GLY A 46 65.41 -20.52 23.09
N ARG A 47 65.51 -19.83 24.23
CA ARG A 47 65.84 -20.41 25.55
C ARG A 47 65.02 -19.73 26.65
N PRO A 48 63.79 -20.20 26.92
CA PRO A 48 62.95 -19.59 27.95
C PRO A 48 63.50 -19.82 29.36
N SER A 49 63.35 -18.81 30.20
CA SER A 49 63.32 -18.93 31.67
C SER A 49 62.16 -19.84 32.12
N ASP A 50 62.18 -20.27 33.39
CA ASP A 50 61.08 -21.09 33.93
C ASP A 50 59.75 -20.34 33.99
N GLY A 51 59.79 -19.00 34.05
CA GLY A 51 58.60 -18.16 33.92
C GLY A 51 58.04 -18.20 32.50
N GLU A 52 58.90 -17.98 31.50
CA GLU A 52 58.52 -17.98 30.09
C GLU A 52 58.06 -19.35 29.60
N LEU A 53 58.71 -20.44 30.03
CA LEU A 53 58.32 -21.82 29.68
C LEU A 53 56.92 -22.16 30.22
N ARG A 54 56.59 -21.71 31.44
CA ARG A 54 55.24 -21.89 32.03
C ARG A 54 54.18 -21.03 31.36
N ALA A 55 54.57 -19.91 30.75
CA ALA A 55 53.67 -19.01 30.05
C ALA A 55 53.34 -19.47 28.62
N LEU A 56 54.13 -20.38 28.04
CA LEU A 56 53.84 -20.96 26.72
C LEU A 56 52.52 -21.76 26.75
N PRO A 57 51.77 -21.77 25.63
CA PRO A 57 50.47 -22.42 25.58
C PRO A 57 50.56 -23.93 25.78
N GLN A 58 49.50 -24.48 26.35
CA GLN A 58 49.34 -25.93 26.50
C GLN A 58 48.15 -26.33 25.64
N ALA A 59 48.36 -27.27 24.71
CA ALA A 59 47.29 -27.80 23.91
C ALA A 59 46.61 -28.95 24.66
N PHE A 60 45.29 -28.93 24.69
CA PHE A 60 44.49 -30.06 25.14
C PHE A 60 43.46 -30.36 24.10
N THR A 61 43.51 -31.59 23.64
CA THR A 61 42.81 -32.07 22.48
C THR A 61 41.83 -33.15 22.90
N TYR A 62 40.59 -32.99 22.48
CA TYR A 62 39.59 -34.04 22.47
C TYR A 62 39.14 -34.30 21.03
N ALA A 63 39.31 -35.53 20.55
CA ALA A 63 38.97 -35.92 19.20
C ALA A 63 38.26 -37.28 19.16
N VAL A 64 37.41 -37.46 18.14
CA VAL A 64 36.81 -38.75 17.79
C VAL A 64 37.60 -39.30 16.60
N LEU A 65 38.04 -40.55 16.69
CA LEU A 65 38.84 -41.23 15.68
C LEU A 65 37.95 -42.00 14.70
N SER A 66 38.53 -42.42 13.58
CA SER A 66 37.85 -43.13 12.49
C SER A 66 37.17 -44.45 12.89
N ASP A 67 37.67 -45.11 13.94
CA ASP A 67 37.09 -46.33 14.51
C ASP A 67 35.99 -46.07 15.54
N GLY A 68 35.60 -44.80 15.75
CA GLY A 68 34.64 -44.38 16.75
C GLY A 68 35.19 -44.30 18.18
N SER A 69 36.49 -44.56 18.37
CA SER A 69 37.16 -44.36 19.65
C SER A 69 37.45 -42.88 19.88
N ARG A 70 37.82 -42.53 21.12
CA ARG A 70 38.03 -41.14 21.53
C ARG A 70 39.44 -40.93 22.06
N LEU A 71 40.01 -39.78 21.74
CA LEU A 71 41.31 -39.33 22.21
C LEU A 71 41.14 -38.13 23.16
N VAL A 72 41.73 -38.21 24.35
CA VAL A 72 41.94 -37.06 25.24
C VAL A 72 43.43 -36.88 25.45
N ALA A 73 44.02 -35.78 24.99
CA ALA A 73 45.47 -35.57 25.06
C ALA A 73 45.85 -34.18 25.55
N ARG A 74 46.96 -34.09 26.28
CA ARG A 74 47.61 -32.83 26.68
C ARG A 74 49.00 -32.77 26.10
N SER A 75 49.28 -31.76 25.29
CA SER A 75 50.61 -31.45 24.76
C SER A 75 51.14 -30.17 25.39
N ALA A 76 52.30 -30.26 26.04
CA ALA A 76 52.92 -29.15 26.75
C ALA A 76 54.39 -28.96 26.32
N PRO A 77 54.87 -27.71 26.25
CA PRO A 77 56.28 -27.41 26.07
C PRO A 77 57.05 -27.80 27.33
N VAL A 78 58.21 -28.44 27.16
CA VAL A 78 59.10 -28.86 28.26
C VAL A 78 60.53 -28.47 27.93
N ARG A 79 61.34 -28.24 28.96
CA ARG A 79 62.74 -27.81 28.81
C ARG A 79 63.54 -28.89 28.08
N GLU A 80 64.33 -28.49 27.10
CA GLU A 80 65.33 -29.38 26.50
C GLU A 80 66.54 -29.50 27.43
N THR A 81 66.90 -30.74 27.78
CA THR A 81 68.02 -31.06 28.67
C THR A 81 69.27 -31.55 27.94
N GLY A 82 69.20 -31.74 26.61
CA GLY A 82 70.35 -32.06 25.76
C GLY A 82 70.99 -30.76 25.26
N GLY A 83 72.28 -30.55 25.52
CA GLY A 83 73.01 -29.29 25.26
C GLY A 83 73.26 -28.93 23.78
N GLY A 84 72.29 -29.14 22.89
CA GLY A 84 72.39 -28.83 21.46
C GLY A 84 72.21 -27.34 21.12
N ALA A 85 72.50 -27.00 19.86
CA ALA A 85 72.36 -25.64 19.30
C ALA A 85 70.91 -25.28 18.88
N GLY A 86 69.93 -26.14 19.20
CA GLY A 86 68.51 -25.94 18.88
C GLY A 86 67.78 -25.01 19.85
N PRO A 87 66.50 -24.71 19.58
CA PRO A 87 65.62 -24.05 20.55
C PRO A 87 65.53 -24.95 21.79
N GLY A 88 65.89 -24.45 22.97
CA GLY A 88 65.95 -25.18 24.24
C GLY A 88 64.59 -25.61 24.81
N VAL A 89 63.60 -25.80 23.94
CA VAL A 89 62.22 -26.19 24.22
C VAL A 89 61.85 -27.35 23.31
N ARG A 90 61.49 -28.48 23.92
CA ARG A 90 60.86 -29.64 23.28
C ARG A 90 59.38 -29.67 23.69
N PHE A 91 58.59 -30.61 23.17
CA PHE A 91 57.24 -30.83 23.70
C PHE A 91 57.03 -32.27 24.13
N HIS A 92 56.14 -32.44 25.10
CA HIS A 92 55.66 -33.73 25.56
C HIS A 92 54.15 -33.77 25.45
N ALA A 93 53.63 -34.84 24.85
CA ALA A 93 52.21 -35.11 24.78
C ALA A 93 51.87 -36.38 25.56
N HIS A 94 50.90 -36.25 26.47
CA HIS A 94 50.30 -37.37 27.19
C HIS A 94 48.87 -37.56 26.68
N GLY A 95 48.59 -38.71 26.06
CA GLY A 95 47.28 -39.05 25.49
C GLY A 95 46.64 -40.25 26.17
N VAL A 96 45.32 -40.18 26.35
CA VAL A 96 44.47 -41.26 26.83
C VAL A 96 43.52 -41.65 25.70
N HIS A 97 43.62 -42.92 25.29
CA HIS A 97 42.71 -43.53 24.32
C HIS A 97 41.53 -44.14 25.07
N VAL A 98 40.32 -43.85 24.61
CA VAL A 98 39.08 -44.35 25.18
C VAL A 98 38.39 -45.20 24.10
N PRO A 99 38.21 -46.52 24.32
CA PRO A 99 37.61 -47.40 23.32
C PRO A 99 36.20 -46.96 22.89
N PRO A 100 35.75 -47.37 21.69
CA PRO A 100 34.40 -47.07 21.22
C PRO A 100 33.34 -47.59 22.21
N GLY A 101 32.28 -46.82 22.42
CA GLY A 101 31.16 -47.21 23.31
C GLY A 101 31.46 -47.11 24.82
N VAL A 102 32.70 -46.81 25.22
CA VAL A 102 33.04 -46.61 26.64
C VAL A 102 32.81 -45.14 27.00
N PRO A 103 31.96 -44.82 28.01
CA PRO A 103 31.79 -43.45 28.49
C PRO A 103 33.04 -42.99 29.26
N LEU A 104 33.23 -41.68 29.35
CA LEU A 104 34.23 -41.13 30.25
C LEU A 104 33.80 -41.39 31.72
N PRO A 105 34.72 -41.76 32.63
CA PRO A 105 34.40 -42.04 34.01
C PRO A 105 33.72 -40.88 34.74
N GLY A 106 32.75 -41.22 35.58
CA GLY A 106 31.96 -40.25 36.33
C GLY A 106 30.97 -39.45 35.50
N ASP A 107 30.66 -39.91 34.28
CA ASP A 107 29.69 -39.27 33.37
C ASP A 107 30.07 -37.80 33.06
N ARG A 108 31.39 -37.53 32.98
CA ARG A 108 31.96 -36.19 32.80
C ARG A 108 32.21 -35.84 31.34
N LEU A 109 32.23 -34.55 31.04
CA LEU A 109 32.60 -34.04 29.72
C LEU A 109 34.13 -33.92 29.56
N PRO A 110 34.69 -34.13 28.36
CA PRO A 110 36.15 -34.17 28.13
C PRO A 110 36.89 -32.91 28.61
N VAL A 111 36.27 -31.73 28.46
CA VAL A 111 36.86 -30.45 28.87
C VAL A 111 37.16 -30.39 30.36
N GLU A 112 36.40 -31.10 31.20
CA GLU A 112 36.58 -31.10 32.66
C GLU A 112 37.91 -31.74 33.09
N ALA A 113 38.51 -32.58 32.25
CA ALA A 113 39.81 -33.19 32.51
C ALA A 113 40.99 -32.24 32.25
N TRP A 114 40.79 -31.04 31.68
CA TRP A 114 41.86 -30.09 31.31
C TRP A 114 42.88 -29.82 32.41
N ARG A 115 42.43 -29.60 33.66
CA ARG A 115 43.31 -29.28 34.81
C ARG A 115 43.67 -30.49 35.67
N SER A 116 43.50 -31.71 35.16
CA SER A 116 43.77 -32.90 35.96
C SER A 116 45.26 -33.02 36.34
N PRO A 117 45.61 -33.27 37.62
CA PRO A 117 46.99 -33.28 38.11
C PRO A 117 47.75 -34.52 37.64
N HIS A 118 47.03 -35.53 37.16
CA HIS A 118 47.61 -36.77 36.65
C HIS A 118 48.13 -36.65 35.21
N TRP A 119 47.98 -35.48 34.56
CA TRP A 119 48.61 -35.26 33.27
C TRP A 119 50.13 -35.24 33.43
N ALA A 120 50.80 -36.28 32.91
CA ALA A 120 52.25 -36.36 32.88
C ALA A 120 52.86 -35.17 32.12
N ALA A 121 53.90 -34.57 32.71
CA ALA A 121 54.65 -33.45 32.15
C ALA A 121 56.05 -33.87 31.64
N ALA A 122 56.38 -35.17 31.70
CA ALA A 122 57.67 -35.70 31.27
C ALA A 122 57.52 -37.09 30.66
N THR A 123 58.49 -37.46 29.81
CA THR A 123 58.57 -38.80 29.22
C THR A 123 58.81 -39.85 30.33
N PRO A 124 57.98 -40.90 30.42
CA PRO A 124 58.19 -41.98 31.39
C PRO A 124 59.45 -42.79 31.06
N GLY A 125 60.03 -43.44 32.07
CA GLY A 125 61.26 -44.24 31.91
C GLY A 125 61.04 -45.63 31.30
N GLY A 126 59.80 -46.12 31.22
CA GLY A 126 59.44 -47.44 30.71
C GLY A 126 58.69 -47.44 29.37
N PRO A 127 58.68 -48.56 28.62
CA PRO A 127 58.09 -48.65 27.28
C PRO A 127 56.55 -48.75 27.28
N ALA A 128 55.94 -49.11 28.41
CA ALA A 128 54.49 -49.13 28.59
C ALA A 128 54.10 -48.00 29.56
N PRO A 129 53.03 -47.23 29.25
CA PRO A 129 52.48 -46.28 30.21
C PRO A 129 51.87 -47.05 31.39
N ASP A 130 51.94 -46.49 32.60
CA ASP A 130 51.21 -47.02 33.74
C ASP A 130 49.69 -47.02 33.44
N PRO A 131 48.93 -48.03 33.90
CA PRO A 131 47.48 -48.06 33.73
C PRO A 131 46.85 -46.82 34.37
N LEU A 132 46.38 -45.89 33.55
CA LEU A 132 45.68 -44.71 34.01
C LEU A 132 44.19 -45.03 34.13
N ALA A 133 43.68 -45.01 35.36
CA ALA A 133 42.28 -44.63 35.56
C ALA A 133 42.15 -43.17 35.10
N LEU A 134 41.18 -42.87 34.22
CA LEU A 134 40.98 -41.50 33.75
C LEU A 134 40.94 -40.55 34.95
N PRO A 135 41.75 -39.48 34.91
CA PRO A 135 42.22 -38.91 36.15
C PRO A 135 41.21 -37.97 36.79
N GLN A 136 40.94 -38.16 38.09
CA GLN A 136 40.14 -37.24 38.89
C GLN A 136 40.86 -35.89 38.98
N GLY A 137 40.37 -34.88 38.25
CA GLY A 137 40.83 -33.51 38.44
C GLY A 137 40.30 -32.94 39.77
N PRO A 138 41.12 -32.32 40.62
CA PRO A 138 40.68 -31.42 41.67
C PRO A 138 40.25 -30.10 41.00
N ALA A 139 39.06 -29.64 41.35
CA ALA A 139 38.32 -28.52 40.77
C ALA A 139 37.94 -28.70 39.28
N PRO A 140 36.64 -28.75 38.93
CA PRO A 140 36.23 -28.79 37.54
C PRO A 140 36.59 -27.45 36.86
N VAL A 141 36.67 -27.45 35.53
CA VAL A 141 36.70 -26.22 34.71
C VAL A 141 35.54 -25.26 35.04
N SER A 142 34.56 -25.71 35.83
CA SER A 142 33.44 -24.95 36.38
C SER A 142 33.80 -23.82 37.35
N GLU A 143 34.97 -23.83 37.99
CA GLU A 143 35.32 -22.79 38.97
C GLU A 143 35.62 -21.44 38.27
N GLY A 144 34.82 -20.42 38.58
CA GLY A 144 34.95 -19.06 38.02
C GLY A 144 34.37 -18.89 36.61
N LEU A 145 33.52 -19.81 36.13
CA LEU A 145 32.84 -19.66 34.83
C LEU A 145 31.92 -18.44 34.78
N ASP A 146 31.23 -18.11 35.88
CA ASP A 146 30.35 -16.94 35.96
C ASP A 146 31.13 -15.64 35.77
N ASP A 147 32.26 -15.50 36.46
CA ASP A 147 33.14 -14.32 36.32
C ASP A 147 33.74 -14.24 34.92
N PHE A 148 34.12 -15.39 34.36
CA PHE A 148 34.60 -15.46 32.98
C PHE A 148 33.52 -15.02 31.99
N ALA A 149 32.30 -15.53 32.12
CA ALA A 149 31.15 -15.17 31.29
C ALA A 149 30.84 -13.67 31.37
N VAL A 150 30.80 -13.10 32.58
CA VAL A 150 30.61 -11.65 32.78
C VAL A 150 31.72 -10.86 32.07
N SER A 151 32.98 -11.27 32.22
CA SER A 151 34.12 -10.61 31.57
C SER A 151 34.09 -10.70 30.03
N ARG A 152 33.45 -11.74 29.48
CA ARG A 152 33.32 -11.99 28.04
C ARG A 152 31.92 -11.68 27.50
N GLY A 153 31.12 -10.94 28.27
CA GLY A 153 29.72 -10.63 27.97
C GLY A 153 29.40 -10.23 26.52
N PRO A 154 30.20 -9.34 25.88
CA PRO A 154 29.95 -8.91 24.50
C PRO A 154 30.07 -10.03 23.45
N TRP A 155 30.85 -11.09 23.71
CA TRP A 155 31.10 -12.18 22.75
C TRP A 155 30.23 -13.43 23.00
N LEU A 156 29.62 -13.54 24.18
CA LEU A 156 28.92 -14.75 24.63
C LEU A 156 27.89 -15.25 23.60
N ALA A 157 27.02 -14.38 23.09
CA ALA A 157 25.95 -14.79 22.18
C ALA A 157 26.51 -15.34 20.86
N ALA A 158 27.50 -14.66 20.27
CA ALA A 158 28.12 -15.08 19.01
C ALA A 158 28.89 -16.40 19.14
N VAL A 159 29.65 -16.55 20.22
CA VAL A 159 30.40 -17.78 20.48
C VAL A 159 29.44 -18.94 20.77
N LEU A 160 28.43 -18.75 21.61
CA LEU A 160 27.46 -19.81 21.93
C LEU A 160 26.64 -20.24 20.71
N ALA A 161 26.25 -19.32 19.83
CA ALA A 161 25.59 -19.65 18.56
C ALA A 161 26.49 -20.55 17.69
N ASP A 162 27.77 -20.23 17.57
CA ASP A 162 28.72 -21.01 16.78
C ASP A 162 29.08 -22.35 17.39
N LEU A 163 29.20 -22.42 18.71
CA LEU A 163 29.41 -23.68 19.42
C LEU A 163 28.16 -24.58 19.31
N ARG A 164 26.95 -24.00 19.36
CA ARG A 164 25.71 -24.74 19.07
C ARG A 164 25.73 -25.30 17.65
N ARG A 165 26.04 -24.48 16.64
CA ARG A 165 26.18 -24.93 15.23
C ARG A 165 27.24 -26.01 15.09
N ALA A 166 28.38 -25.85 15.75
CA ALA A 166 29.45 -26.84 15.76
C ALA A 166 29.05 -28.13 16.47
N SER A 167 28.06 -28.13 17.36
CA SER A 167 27.57 -29.32 18.07
C SER A 167 26.50 -30.14 17.32
N ALA A 168 26.06 -29.65 16.15
CA ALA A 168 25.01 -30.30 15.33
C ALA A 168 25.40 -31.72 14.90
N ALA A 169 24.40 -32.59 14.64
CA ALA A 169 24.64 -33.98 14.23
C ALA A 169 25.46 -34.06 12.94
N GLU A 170 25.05 -33.29 11.93
CA GLU A 170 25.81 -33.11 10.69
C GLU A 170 26.88 -32.05 10.90
N ALA A 171 28.11 -32.35 10.49
CA ALA A 171 29.19 -31.37 10.51
C ALA A 171 28.85 -30.26 9.52
N ALA A 172 28.52 -29.07 10.01
CA ALA A 172 28.32 -27.90 9.18
C ALA A 172 29.59 -27.66 8.34
N GLY A 173 29.46 -27.63 7.01
CA GLY A 173 30.56 -27.25 6.13
C GLY A 173 31.18 -25.92 6.59
N GLY A 174 32.52 -25.80 6.48
CA GLY A 174 33.23 -24.55 6.81
C GLY A 174 34.33 -24.62 7.88
N GLY A 175 34.80 -25.82 8.27
CA GLY A 175 35.94 -25.98 9.19
C GLY A 175 35.63 -25.62 10.66
N PRO A 176 36.63 -25.69 11.55
CA PRO A 176 36.44 -25.45 12.98
C PRO A 176 36.01 -24.01 13.30
N VAL A 177 35.27 -23.86 14.39
CA VAL A 177 35.10 -22.57 15.07
C VAL A 177 36.40 -22.23 15.79
N VAL A 178 36.99 -21.09 15.45
CA VAL A 178 38.28 -20.65 15.98
C VAL A 178 38.06 -19.66 17.11
N LEU A 179 38.56 -19.99 18.30
CA LEU A 179 38.52 -19.14 19.49
C LEU A 179 39.90 -18.52 19.73
N VAL A 180 39.98 -17.19 19.67
CA VAL A 180 41.22 -16.45 19.89
C VAL A 180 41.19 -15.82 21.27
N GLU A 181 42.06 -16.32 22.15
CA GLU A 181 42.19 -15.86 23.53
C GLU A 181 43.65 -15.62 23.90
N ARG A 182 43.89 -14.90 25.00
CA ARG A 182 45.24 -14.67 25.52
C ARG A 182 45.87 -15.94 26.09
N GLN A 183 45.05 -16.83 26.62
CA GLN A 183 45.48 -18.06 27.29
C GLN A 183 44.63 -19.24 26.85
N CYS A 184 45.24 -20.41 26.71
CA CYS A 184 44.52 -21.68 26.42
C CYS A 184 43.49 -22.03 27.49
N ALA A 185 43.72 -21.57 28.73
CA ALA A 185 42.77 -21.73 29.82
C ALA A 185 41.43 -21.01 29.56
N ASP A 186 41.45 -19.88 28.86
CA ASP A 186 40.23 -19.16 28.49
C ASP A 186 39.46 -19.89 27.38
N VAL A 187 40.16 -20.52 26.44
CA VAL A 187 39.53 -21.42 25.44
C VAL A 187 38.87 -22.61 26.14
N ALA A 188 39.53 -23.21 27.15
CA ALA A 188 38.93 -24.27 27.96
C ALA A 188 37.70 -23.78 28.76
N ARG A 189 37.70 -22.53 29.25
CA ARG A 189 36.53 -21.93 29.92
C ARG A 189 35.37 -21.71 28.96
N TRP A 190 35.61 -21.29 27.71
CA TRP A 190 34.56 -21.23 26.67
C TRP A 190 33.90 -22.59 26.42
N LEU A 191 34.72 -23.64 26.33
CA LEU A 191 34.23 -25.01 26.22
C LEU A 191 33.49 -25.47 27.49
N GLY A 192 33.90 -24.99 28.67
CA GLY A 192 33.19 -25.18 29.94
C GLY A 192 31.81 -24.51 29.97
N LEU A 193 31.70 -23.27 29.46
CA LEU A 193 30.40 -22.59 29.31
C LEU A 193 29.50 -23.39 28.36
N ALA A 194 30.02 -23.85 27.23
CA ALA A 194 29.27 -24.68 26.29
C ALA A 194 28.83 -26.02 26.89
N ALA A 195 29.69 -26.67 27.68
CA ALA A 195 29.39 -27.91 28.39
C ALA A 195 28.19 -27.77 29.35
N VAL A 196 28.07 -26.63 30.04
CA VAL A 196 26.93 -26.36 30.92
C VAL A 196 25.67 -25.96 30.14
N THR A 197 25.84 -25.18 29.06
CA THR A 197 24.73 -24.59 28.28
C THR A 197 24.06 -25.61 27.35
N LEU A 198 24.85 -26.38 26.59
CA LEU A 198 24.36 -27.28 25.55
C LEU A 198 23.74 -28.55 26.16
N PRO A 199 22.74 -29.16 25.51
CA PRO A 199 22.32 -30.52 25.81
C PRO A 199 23.53 -31.47 25.80
N ARG A 200 23.49 -32.47 26.68
CA ARG A 200 24.62 -33.37 26.92
C ARG A 200 25.15 -34.02 25.63
N GLU A 201 24.27 -34.57 24.82
CA GLU A 201 24.64 -35.21 23.55
C GLU A 201 25.34 -34.26 22.57
N SER A 202 24.92 -32.99 22.56
CA SER A 202 25.54 -31.95 21.74
C SER A 202 26.91 -31.56 22.27
N ALA A 203 27.06 -31.42 23.59
CA ALA A 203 28.35 -31.13 24.22
C ALA A 203 29.38 -32.26 23.96
N GLU A 204 28.96 -33.53 23.99
CA GLU A 204 29.85 -34.68 23.73
C GLU A 204 30.36 -34.76 22.28
N ARG A 205 29.63 -34.18 21.33
CA ARG A 205 30.01 -34.09 19.91
C ARG A 205 31.03 -32.99 19.60
N LEU A 206 31.26 -32.06 20.54
CA LEU A 206 32.25 -31.01 20.36
C LEU A 206 33.66 -31.59 20.52
N THR A 207 34.31 -31.92 19.40
CA THR A 207 35.76 -32.15 19.37
C THR A 207 36.49 -30.82 19.36
N PHE A 208 37.59 -30.73 20.10
CA PHE A 208 38.29 -29.47 20.28
C PHE A 208 39.80 -29.63 20.46
N THR A 209 40.54 -28.56 20.19
CA THR A 209 41.88 -28.33 20.75
C THR A 209 41.97 -26.94 21.36
N THR A 210 42.56 -26.78 22.54
CA THR A 210 42.72 -25.46 23.18
C THR A 210 43.84 -24.61 22.58
N TYR A 211 44.71 -25.21 21.76
CA TYR A 211 45.79 -24.50 21.05
C TYR A 211 46.25 -25.25 19.80
N THR A 212 46.33 -24.54 18.68
CA THR A 212 47.00 -24.95 17.45
C THR A 212 47.44 -23.72 16.67
N ARG A 213 48.52 -23.83 15.89
CA ARG A 213 48.89 -22.79 14.89
C ARG A 213 48.23 -23.01 13.53
N ARG A 214 47.64 -24.19 13.33
CA ARG A 214 47.06 -24.62 12.04
C ARG A 214 45.62 -25.08 12.24
N PRO A 215 44.68 -24.15 12.53
CA PRO A 215 43.29 -24.51 12.77
C PRO A 215 42.63 -25.16 11.54
N GLY A 216 43.00 -24.76 10.31
CA GLY A 216 42.41 -25.31 9.09
C GLY A 216 42.77 -26.78 8.79
N SER A 217 43.86 -27.30 9.37
CA SER A 217 44.25 -28.71 9.24
C SER A 217 43.86 -29.57 10.44
N ALA A 218 43.27 -28.96 11.48
CA ALA A 218 42.87 -29.67 12.67
C ALA A 218 41.52 -30.37 12.43
N ALA A 219 41.47 -31.69 12.57
CA ALA A 219 40.25 -32.49 12.45
C ALA A 219 39.35 -32.37 13.70
N VAL A 220 39.12 -31.14 14.16
CA VAL A 220 38.29 -30.82 15.32
C VAL A 220 37.20 -29.82 14.95
N ARG A 221 36.16 -29.71 15.79
CA ARG A 221 35.07 -28.76 15.57
C ARG A 221 35.36 -27.38 16.18
N VAL A 222 36.22 -27.31 17.19
CA VAL A 222 36.64 -26.05 17.85
C VAL A 222 38.16 -26.01 17.99
N ALA A 223 38.78 -24.90 17.59
CA ALA A 223 40.23 -24.72 17.67
C ALA A 223 40.59 -23.43 18.40
N GLY A 224 41.36 -23.53 19.48
CA GLY A 224 41.99 -22.39 20.13
C GLY A 224 43.23 -21.94 19.37
N VAL A 225 43.38 -20.64 19.16
CA VAL A 225 44.58 -20.04 18.56
C VAL A 225 44.99 -18.80 19.33
N LEU A 226 46.27 -18.41 19.22
CA LEU A 226 46.75 -17.14 19.77
C LEU A 226 46.47 -16.00 18.78
N ALA A 227 46.50 -14.76 19.27
CA ALA A 227 46.18 -13.57 18.48
C ALA A 227 47.02 -13.43 17.19
N ALA A 228 48.28 -13.86 17.22
CA ALA A 228 49.18 -13.81 16.06
C ALA A 228 48.67 -14.65 14.87
N ASP A 229 48.00 -15.78 15.14
CA ASP A 229 47.53 -16.70 14.10
C ASP A 229 46.06 -16.41 13.67
N ALA A 230 45.42 -15.38 14.24
CA ALA A 230 44.01 -15.06 14.00
C ALA A 230 43.70 -14.60 12.56
N GLU A 231 44.55 -13.74 11.98
CA GLU A 231 44.35 -13.26 10.60
C GLU A 231 44.53 -14.36 9.56
N ALA A 232 45.50 -15.26 9.79
CA ALA A 232 45.69 -16.43 8.93
C ALA A 232 44.45 -17.35 8.96
N ALA A 233 43.85 -17.55 10.14
CA ALA A 233 42.61 -18.31 10.28
C ALA A 233 41.43 -17.65 9.56
N ARG A 234 41.30 -16.32 9.61
CA ARG A 234 40.26 -15.59 8.85
C ARG A 234 40.48 -15.67 7.34
N GLY A 235 41.73 -15.51 6.88
CA GLY A 235 42.09 -15.64 5.48
C GLY A 235 41.80 -17.03 4.90
N ALA A 236 41.79 -18.06 5.75
CA ALA A 236 41.39 -19.42 5.40
C ALA A 236 39.85 -19.64 5.37
N GLY A 237 39.05 -18.58 5.59
CA GLY A 237 37.59 -18.65 5.58
C GLY A 237 36.96 -19.31 6.82
N LEU A 238 37.72 -19.48 7.91
CA LEU A 238 37.21 -20.05 9.16
C LEU A 238 36.39 -19.03 9.95
N ARG A 239 35.48 -19.51 10.79
CA ARG A 239 34.72 -18.68 11.73
C ARG A 239 35.59 -18.32 12.93
N VAL A 240 36.11 -17.10 12.98
CA VAL A 240 37.07 -16.64 14.00
C VAL A 240 36.43 -15.67 14.99
N HIS A 241 36.46 -16.02 16.28
CA HIS A 241 36.04 -15.16 17.39
C HIS A 241 37.26 -14.62 18.14
N VAL A 242 37.50 -13.31 18.04
CA VAL A 242 38.55 -12.64 18.82
C VAL A 242 38.00 -12.09 20.12
N CYS A 243 37.99 -12.93 21.15
CA CYS A 243 37.36 -12.70 22.45
C CYS A 243 38.11 -11.72 23.37
N THR A 244 39.14 -11.04 22.84
CA THR A 244 39.92 -10.00 23.55
C THR A 244 40.08 -8.72 22.75
N GLY A 245 39.45 -8.64 21.57
CA GLY A 245 39.56 -7.53 20.63
C GLY A 245 38.32 -6.64 20.63
N GLN A 246 37.89 -6.23 19.43
CA GLN A 246 36.64 -5.49 19.26
C GLN A 246 35.44 -6.42 19.49
N ALA A 247 34.44 -5.94 20.25
CA ALA A 247 33.19 -6.66 20.44
C ALA A 247 32.44 -6.83 19.11
N PRO A 248 31.76 -7.96 18.89
CA PRO A 248 30.88 -8.11 17.74
C PRO A 248 29.75 -7.08 17.80
N ALA A 249 29.23 -6.68 16.65
CA ALA A 249 28.05 -5.80 16.59
C ALA A 249 26.88 -6.45 17.35
N ALA A 250 26.14 -5.65 18.12
CA ALA A 250 25.07 -6.10 19.00
C ALA A 250 23.95 -6.87 18.26
N ASP A 251 23.79 -6.64 16.96
CA ASP A 251 22.73 -7.18 16.11
C ASP A 251 23.12 -8.49 15.38
N GLY A 252 24.31 -9.03 15.65
CA GLY A 252 25.03 -9.88 14.70
C GLY A 252 24.69 -11.38 14.64
N THR A 253 23.89 -11.95 15.54
CA THR A 253 23.70 -13.42 15.57
C THR A 253 22.38 -13.91 14.99
N GLY A 254 21.29 -13.16 15.14
CA GLY A 254 19.92 -13.63 14.85
C GLY A 254 19.46 -14.86 15.66
N ASP A 255 20.33 -15.44 16.49
CA ASP A 255 20.07 -16.63 17.30
C ASP A 255 19.53 -16.23 18.68
N VAL A 256 18.20 -16.26 18.82
CA VAL A 256 17.48 -15.89 20.04
C VAL A 256 17.86 -16.78 21.23
N TRP A 257 18.13 -18.07 20.99
CA TRP A 257 18.55 -19.00 22.04
C TRP A 257 19.92 -18.60 22.59
N ALA A 258 20.89 -18.30 21.70
CA ALA A 258 22.23 -17.93 22.12
C ALA A 258 22.28 -16.56 22.82
N ALA A 259 21.48 -15.61 22.35
CA ALA A 259 21.31 -14.31 23.02
C ALA A 259 20.72 -14.47 24.43
N THR A 260 19.71 -15.33 24.59
CA THR A 260 19.11 -15.64 25.90
C THR A 260 20.10 -16.34 26.83
N ALA A 261 20.83 -17.34 26.32
CA ALA A 261 21.87 -18.05 27.07
C ALA A 261 22.97 -17.10 27.56
N ALA A 262 23.39 -16.16 26.71
CA ALA A 262 24.36 -15.13 27.09
C ALA A 262 23.85 -14.24 28.24
N ARG A 263 22.56 -13.89 28.26
CA ARG A 263 21.94 -13.09 29.34
C ARG A 263 21.89 -13.86 30.66
N ILE A 264 21.58 -15.15 30.62
CA ILE A 264 21.59 -16.04 31.79
C ILE A 264 22.99 -16.10 32.42
N TRP A 265 24.01 -16.32 31.58
CA TRP A 265 25.40 -16.33 32.02
C TRP A 265 25.87 -15.01 32.62
N ARG A 266 25.52 -13.87 32.00
CA ARG A 266 25.82 -12.54 32.53
C ARG A 266 25.14 -12.26 33.87
N SER A 267 24.02 -12.93 34.14
CA SER A 267 23.26 -12.81 35.39
C SER A 267 23.74 -13.80 36.46
N ARG A 268 24.74 -14.64 36.16
CA ARG A 268 25.31 -15.66 37.06
C ARG A 268 24.28 -16.69 37.53
N SER A 269 23.41 -17.12 36.62
CA SER A 269 22.32 -18.07 36.90
C SER A 269 22.37 -19.34 36.02
N PRO A 270 23.49 -20.09 35.98
CA PRO A 270 23.61 -21.27 35.12
C PRO A 270 22.64 -22.41 35.47
N GLU A 271 22.08 -22.43 36.67
CA GLU A 271 21.04 -23.38 37.09
C GLU A 271 19.79 -23.34 36.20
N LEU A 272 19.50 -22.18 35.58
CA LEU A 272 18.35 -21.99 34.70
C LEU A 272 18.43 -22.84 33.42
N PHE A 273 19.64 -23.25 32.98
CA PHE A 273 19.78 -24.17 31.84
C PHE A 273 19.23 -25.56 32.15
N ARG A 274 19.32 -26.00 33.41
CA ARG A 274 18.73 -27.27 33.84
C ARG A 274 17.22 -27.15 33.94
N GLU A 275 16.73 -26.08 34.55
CA GLU A 275 15.27 -25.82 34.65
C GLU A 275 14.61 -25.74 33.27
N ALA A 276 15.25 -25.06 32.31
CA ALA A 276 14.74 -24.97 30.94
C ALA A 276 14.67 -26.32 30.21
N ARG A 277 15.51 -27.30 30.58
CA ARG A 277 15.49 -28.67 30.01
C ARG A 277 14.35 -29.53 30.56
N GLU A 278 13.81 -29.17 31.72
CA GLU A 278 12.65 -29.84 32.31
C GLU A 278 11.34 -29.43 31.61
N LEU A 279 11.36 -28.31 30.88
CA LEU A 279 10.22 -27.83 30.10
C LEU A 279 10.14 -28.53 28.72
N PRO A 280 8.92 -28.74 28.18
CA PRO A 280 8.75 -29.39 26.89
C PRO A 280 9.25 -28.53 25.73
N GLY A 281 10.06 -29.10 24.84
CA GLY A 281 10.53 -28.43 23.62
C GLY A 281 11.65 -29.19 22.93
N GLU A 282 11.90 -28.81 21.67
CA GLU A 282 13.06 -29.29 20.93
C GLU A 282 14.36 -28.82 21.57
N PRO A 283 15.47 -29.59 21.42
CA PRO A 283 16.79 -29.11 21.79
C PRO A 283 17.07 -27.74 21.17
N PHE A 284 17.52 -26.79 21.99
CA PHE A 284 17.80 -25.40 21.59
C PHE A 284 16.60 -24.53 21.23
N ALA A 285 15.36 -24.94 21.55
CA ALA A 285 14.22 -24.03 21.47
C ALA A 285 14.48 -22.79 22.36
N ALA A 286 14.32 -21.59 21.78
CA ALA A 286 14.54 -20.35 22.51
C ALA A 286 13.47 -20.11 23.59
N GLY A 287 12.23 -20.54 23.34
CA GLY A 287 11.07 -20.33 24.22
C GLY A 287 11.25 -20.82 25.66
N PRO A 288 11.54 -22.11 25.92
CA PRO A 288 11.74 -22.63 27.28
C PRO A 288 12.83 -21.87 28.05
N LEU A 289 13.92 -21.53 27.37
CA LEU A 289 15.04 -20.81 27.98
C LEU A 289 14.66 -19.36 28.30
N ALA A 290 13.95 -18.70 27.39
CA ALA A 290 13.49 -17.33 27.56
C ALA A 290 12.43 -17.20 28.67
N VAL A 291 11.48 -18.14 28.74
CA VAL A 291 10.49 -18.23 29.83
C VAL A 291 11.18 -18.37 31.17
N THR A 292 12.15 -19.28 31.28
CA THR A 292 12.89 -19.52 32.52
C THR A 292 13.69 -18.28 32.95
N ALA A 293 14.34 -17.61 32.00
CA ALA A 293 15.07 -16.36 32.24
C ALA A 293 14.15 -15.23 32.72
N LEU A 294 13.00 -15.01 32.06
CA LEU A 294 12.03 -13.99 32.45
C LEU A 294 11.42 -14.28 33.83
N CYS A 295 11.09 -15.55 34.12
CA CYS A 295 10.58 -15.97 35.43
C CYS A 295 11.60 -15.76 36.57
N ALA A 296 12.89 -15.70 36.24
CA ALA A 296 13.99 -15.40 37.16
C ALA A 296 14.31 -13.90 37.25
N GLY A 297 13.59 -13.03 36.52
CA GLY A 297 13.79 -11.58 36.51
C GLY A 297 14.93 -11.10 35.60
N ILE A 298 15.39 -11.93 34.66
CA ILE A 298 16.44 -11.57 33.70
C ILE A 298 15.81 -10.85 32.51
N ALA A 299 16.18 -9.58 32.30
CA ALA A 299 15.70 -8.80 31.16
C ALA A 299 16.22 -9.34 29.82
N LEU A 300 15.29 -9.60 28.89
CA LEU A 300 15.55 -10.04 27.51
C LEU A 300 15.20 -8.94 26.52
N GLY A 301 15.79 -9.00 25.31
CA GLY A 301 15.39 -8.16 24.18
C GLY A 301 14.09 -8.63 23.52
N PRO A 302 13.58 -7.90 22.51
CA PRO A 302 12.26 -8.14 21.91
C PRO A 302 12.09 -9.57 21.37
N ASP A 303 13.07 -10.10 20.64
CA ASP A 303 12.99 -11.47 20.09
C ASP A 303 12.91 -12.54 21.17
N GLY A 304 13.58 -12.32 22.32
CA GLY A 304 13.53 -13.24 23.47
C GLY A 304 12.17 -13.20 24.16
N ARG A 305 11.58 -12.00 24.29
CA ARG A 305 10.23 -11.82 24.85
C ARG A 305 9.16 -12.41 23.94
N ALA A 306 9.26 -12.19 22.63
CA ALA A 306 8.39 -12.80 21.63
C ALA A 306 8.48 -14.34 21.67
N ALA A 307 9.69 -14.91 21.66
CA ALA A 307 9.89 -16.36 21.73
C ALA A 307 9.34 -16.98 23.02
N ALA A 308 9.43 -16.28 24.16
CA ALA A 308 8.84 -16.72 25.41
C ALA A 308 7.31 -16.73 25.37
N ALA A 309 6.71 -15.65 24.84
CA ALA A 309 5.27 -15.52 24.70
C ALA A 309 4.67 -16.57 23.75
N ASP A 310 5.28 -16.76 22.58
CA ASP A 310 4.84 -17.75 21.58
C ASP A 310 4.90 -19.19 22.10
N TRP A 311 6.01 -19.56 22.74
CA TRP A 311 6.13 -20.91 23.28
C TRP A 311 5.09 -21.18 24.38
N ALA A 312 4.80 -20.19 25.22
CA ALA A 312 3.79 -20.31 26.27
C ALA A 312 2.37 -20.32 25.70
N ALA A 313 2.11 -19.58 24.62
CA ALA A 313 0.83 -19.58 23.91
C ALA A 313 0.50 -20.95 23.30
N ASP A 314 1.50 -21.59 22.67
CA ASP A 314 1.36 -22.95 22.11
C ASP A 314 1.13 -24.02 23.20
N ARG A 315 1.59 -23.77 24.43
CA ARG A 315 1.66 -24.75 25.52
C ARG A 315 1.12 -24.16 26.83
N PRO A 316 -0.17 -23.79 26.88
CA PRO A 316 -0.77 -23.09 28.02
C PRO A 316 -0.71 -23.88 29.34
N TYR A 317 -0.57 -25.21 29.28
CA TYR A 317 -0.48 -26.10 30.45
C TYR A 317 0.95 -26.48 30.85
N ALA A 318 1.98 -26.00 30.14
CA ALA A 318 3.37 -26.33 30.46
C ALA A 318 3.90 -25.57 31.70
N LEU A 319 3.22 -24.50 32.11
CA LEU A 319 3.58 -23.67 33.25
C LEU A 319 2.50 -23.74 34.33
N ASP A 320 2.93 -23.77 35.60
CA ASP A 320 2.03 -23.58 36.73
C ASP A 320 1.58 -22.11 36.84
N ALA A 321 0.51 -21.85 37.60
CA ALA A 321 -0.06 -20.51 37.74
C ALA A 321 0.96 -19.47 38.25
N LYS A 322 1.94 -19.88 39.07
CA LYS A 322 2.96 -18.99 39.63
C LYS A 322 3.98 -18.58 38.56
N ARG A 323 4.44 -19.52 37.74
CA ARG A 323 5.34 -19.26 36.61
C ARG A 323 4.63 -18.44 35.53
N THR A 324 3.37 -18.76 35.24
CA THR A 324 2.55 -17.98 34.28
C THR A 324 2.38 -16.54 34.74
N GLY A 325 2.08 -16.29 36.02
CA GLY A 325 2.00 -14.93 36.57
C GLY A 325 3.31 -14.14 36.45
N ARG A 326 4.45 -14.76 36.78
CA ARG A 326 5.77 -14.12 36.63
C ARG A 326 6.14 -13.82 35.19
N LEU A 327 5.79 -14.71 34.26
CA LEU A 327 6.01 -14.49 32.84
C LEU A 327 5.19 -13.29 32.34
N VAL A 328 3.91 -13.23 32.69
CA VAL A 328 3.02 -12.11 32.33
C VAL A 328 3.56 -10.79 32.88
N GLU A 329 3.94 -10.75 34.16
CA GLU A 329 4.52 -9.56 34.79
C GLU A 329 5.80 -9.10 34.07
N ALA A 330 6.69 -10.03 33.72
CA ALA A 330 7.92 -9.71 33.01
C ALA A 330 7.69 -9.19 31.58
N LEU A 331 6.71 -9.73 30.86
CA LEU A 331 6.34 -9.28 29.51
C LEU A 331 5.62 -7.92 29.51
N ALA A 332 4.76 -7.70 30.50
CA ALA A 332 3.96 -6.47 30.64
C ALA A 332 4.70 -5.31 31.34
N ALA A 333 5.97 -5.50 31.73
CA ALA A 333 6.75 -4.50 32.44
C ALA A 333 6.83 -3.17 31.66
N PRO A 334 6.55 -2.01 32.28
CA PRO A 334 6.43 -0.72 31.59
C PRO A 334 7.78 -0.11 31.15
N SER A 335 8.91 -0.58 31.66
CA SER A 335 10.25 -0.01 31.42
C SER A 335 10.93 -0.49 30.13
N VAL A 336 10.15 -0.88 29.13
CA VAL A 336 10.65 -1.53 27.91
C VAL A 336 10.32 -0.65 26.70
N ASP A 337 11.26 0.21 26.32
CA ASP A 337 11.11 1.19 25.25
C ASP A 337 11.42 0.62 23.84
N ASP A 338 11.87 -0.64 23.74
CA ASP A 338 12.33 -1.29 22.49
C ASP A 338 11.36 -2.35 21.93
N ARG A 339 10.07 -2.24 22.27
CA ARG A 339 9.03 -3.21 21.85
C ARG A 339 8.83 -3.20 20.34
N THR A 340 8.61 -4.38 19.77
CA THR A 340 8.40 -4.58 18.34
C THR A 340 7.01 -5.15 18.05
N GLY A 341 6.51 -4.99 16.81
CA GLY A 341 5.21 -5.57 16.41
C GLY A 341 5.12 -7.08 16.64
N ALA A 342 6.19 -7.81 16.34
CA ALA A 342 6.25 -9.26 16.57
C ALA A 342 6.11 -9.65 18.05
N GLU A 343 6.63 -8.83 18.98
CA GLU A 343 6.45 -9.03 20.41
C GLU A 343 4.98 -8.84 20.82
N PHE A 344 4.31 -7.82 20.28
CA PHE A 344 2.89 -7.59 20.54
C PHE A 344 2.00 -8.70 19.97
N ASP A 345 2.30 -9.20 18.76
CA ASP A 345 1.55 -10.30 18.16
C ASP A 345 1.70 -11.60 18.99
N ALA A 346 2.91 -11.89 19.47
CA ALA A 346 3.18 -13.03 20.34
C ALA A 346 2.48 -12.89 21.70
N ALA A 347 2.48 -11.67 22.27
CA ALA A 347 1.73 -11.38 23.50
C ALA A 347 0.21 -11.49 23.32
N GLY A 348 -0.33 -11.11 22.15
CA GLY A 348 -1.74 -11.30 21.79
C GLY A 348 -2.13 -12.77 21.74
N ARG A 349 -1.30 -13.60 21.08
CA ARG A 349 -1.49 -15.07 21.08
C ARG A 349 -1.44 -15.66 22.48
N LEU A 350 -0.49 -15.23 23.30
CA LEU A 350 -0.41 -15.67 24.70
C LEU A 350 -1.64 -15.24 25.49
N PHE A 351 -2.10 -13.99 25.33
CA PHE A 351 -3.31 -13.51 25.98
C PHE A 351 -4.52 -14.38 25.61
N GLY A 352 -4.78 -14.60 24.31
CA GLY A 352 -5.88 -15.46 23.86
C GLY A 352 -5.76 -16.92 24.33
N ALA A 353 -4.53 -17.44 24.47
CA ALA A 353 -4.31 -18.76 25.06
C ALA A 353 -4.56 -18.81 26.58
N LEU A 354 -4.47 -17.70 27.30
CA LEU A 354 -4.75 -17.64 28.74
C LEU A 354 -6.19 -17.21 29.05
N GLU A 355 -6.85 -16.54 28.12
CA GLU A 355 -8.23 -16.08 28.23
C GLU A 355 -9.19 -17.26 28.49
N GLY A 356 -10.07 -17.11 29.49
CA GLY A 356 -10.97 -18.17 29.95
C GLY A 356 -10.29 -19.31 30.73
N ARG A 357 -8.95 -19.39 30.75
CA ARG A 357 -8.17 -20.43 31.45
C ARG A 357 -7.54 -19.93 32.75
N CYS A 358 -7.17 -18.66 32.80
CA CYS A 358 -6.61 -18.00 33.98
C CYS A 358 -7.56 -16.91 34.51
N PRO A 359 -7.47 -16.56 35.82
CA PRO A 359 -8.20 -15.41 36.35
C PRO A 359 -7.82 -14.11 35.63
N ALA A 360 -8.78 -13.21 35.45
CA ALA A 360 -8.57 -11.92 34.77
C ALA A 360 -7.43 -11.09 35.40
N SER A 361 -7.26 -11.16 36.72
CA SER A 361 -6.16 -10.47 37.43
C SER A 361 -4.76 -10.93 37.00
N LEU A 362 -4.63 -12.14 36.46
CA LEU A 362 -3.36 -12.65 35.96
C LEU A 362 -3.06 -12.12 34.55
N THR A 363 -4.08 -11.98 33.70
CA THR A 363 -3.95 -11.56 32.29
C THR A 363 -4.08 -10.06 32.07
N ALA A 364 -4.60 -9.32 33.06
CA ALA A 364 -4.80 -7.87 32.98
C ALA A 364 -3.55 -7.06 32.60
N PRO A 365 -2.32 -7.38 33.08
CA PRO A 365 -1.12 -6.66 32.63
C PRO A 365 -0.87 -6.79 31.12
N LEU A 366 -1.07 -7.98 30.55
CA LEU A 366 -0.97 -8.18 29.10
C LEU A 366 -2.08 -7.43 28.34
N ALA A 367 -3.31 -7.49 28.83
CA ALA A 367 -4.43 -6.77 28.23
C ALA A 367 -4.19 -5.24 28.23
N ALA A 368 -3.69 -4.69 29.34
CA ALA A 368 -3.33 -3.29 29.48
C ALA A 368 -2.23 -2.87 28.49
N MET A 369 -1.22 -3.72 28.31
CA MET A 369 -0.12 -3.51 27.38
C MET A 369 -0.61 -3.49 25.92
N LEU A 370 -1.41 -4.48 25.53
CA LEU A 370 -2.00 -4.62 24.19
C LEU A 370 -2.91 -3.42 23.85
N VAL A 371 -3.79 -3.01 24.76
CA VAL A 371 -4.67 -1.86 24.52
C VAL A 371 -3.91 -0.54 24.53
N THR A 372 -2.86 -0.39 25.35
CA THR A 372 -2.02 0.82 25.31
C THR A 372 -1.35 0.97 23.94
N GLU A 373 -0.85 -0.13 23.38
CA GLU A 373 -0.28 -0.13 22.03
C GLU A 373 -1.33 0.18 20.96
N ALA A 374 -2.52 -0.42 21.07
CA ALA A 374 -3.64 -0.11 20.18
C ALA A 374 -4.05 1.37 20.24
N VAL A 375 -3.98 2.02 21.41
CA VAL A 375 -4.24 3.46 21.55
C VAL A 375 -3.12 4.31 20.96
N ARG A 376 -1.87 3.88 20.99
CA ARG A 376 -0.73 4.65 20.46
C ARG A 376 -0.47 4.45 18.97
N GLY A 377 -1.02 3.39 18.39
CA GLY A 377 -1.04 3.17 16.95
C GLY A 377 0.26 2.67 16.32
N GLY A 378 1.16 2.06 17.10
CA GLY A 378 2.41 1.49 16.56
C GLY A 378 2.23 0.14 15.86
N ASN A 379 1.14 -0.61 16.14
CA ASN A 379 0.80 -1.84 15.43
C ASN A 379 -0.71 -1.89 15.03
N GLY A 380 -0.99 -1.70 13.74
CA GLY A 380 -2.35 -1.61 13.20
C GLY A 380 -3.11 -2.93 13.05
N SER A 381 -2.45 -4.07 13.30
CA SER A 381 -3.02 -5.43 13.13
C SER A 381 -3.29 -6.14 14.45
N LEU A 382 -3.27 -5.40 15.56
CA LEU A 382 -3.38 -5.99 16.90
C LEU A 382 -4.80 -6.48 17.19
N GLU A 383 -4.97 -7.77 17.45
CA GLU A 383 -6.21 -8.31 17.99
C GLU A 383 -6.44 -7.76 19.40
N LEU A 384 -7.61 -7.17 19.63
CA LEU A 384 -7.96 -6.56 20.91
C LEU A 384 -8.42 -7.63 21.91
N PRO A 385 -8.04 -7.54 23.19
CA PRO A 385 -8.58 -8.41 24.24
C PRO A 385 -10.10 -8.32 24.37
N GLY A 386 -10.75 -9.40 24.82
CA GLY A 386 -12.18 -9.39 25.13
C GLY A 386 -12.55 -8.45 26.30
N ARG A 387 -13.82 -8.03 26.36
CA ARG A 387 -14.31 -7.11 27.40
C ARG A 387 -14.12 -7.65 28.82
N ASP A 388 -14.20 -8.96 28.99
CA ASP A 388 -14.04 -9.63 30.28
C ASP A 388 -12.67 -9.37 30.92
N ALA A 389 -11.63 -9.10 30.10
CA ALA A 389 -10.29 -8.78 30.55
C ALA A 389 -10.19 -7.45 31.33
N PHE A 390 -11.15 -6.55 31.14
CA PHE A 390 -11.21 -5.24 31.80
C PHE A 390 -12.24 -5.20 32.92
N THR A 391 -12.79 -6.34 33.31
CA THR A 391 -13.71 -6.42 34.45
C THR A 391 -12.93 -6.37 35.77
N GLY A 392 -13.09 -5.28 36.53
CA GLY A 392 -12.47 -5.11 37.85
C GLY A 392 -11.61 -3.83 37.98
N PRO A 393 -10.91 -3.66 39.13
CA PRO A 393 -10.19 -2.43 39.44
C PRO A 393 -9.00 -2.18 38.50
N GLU A 394 -8.35 -3.23 38.00
CA GLU A 394 -7.22 -3.12 37.07
C GLU A 394 -7.67 -2.60 35.71
N GLY A 395 -8.82 -3.08 35.19
CA GLY A 395 -9.41 -2.58 33.96
C GLY A 395 -9.88 -1.13 34.08
N ALA A 396 -10.46 -0.75 35.22
CA ALA A 396 -10.85 0.64 35.50
C ALA A 396 -9.65 1.60 35.48
N ALA A 397 -8.50 1.20 36.05
CA ALA A 397 -7.28 2.00 36.02
C ALA A 397 -6.71 2.17 34.60
N VAL A 398 -6.83 1.15 33.75
CA VAL A 398 -6.46 1.24 32.33
C VAL A 398 -7.37 2.20 31.59
N ALA A 399 -8.69 2.10 31.80
CA ALA A 399 -9.68 2.99 31.22
C ALA A 399 -9.43 4.46 31.64
N GLU A 400 -9.23 4.72 32.93
CA GLU A 400 -8.96 6.08 33.45
C GLU A 400 -7.71 6.70 32.80
N ARG A 401 -6.64 5.91 32.64
CA ARG A 401 -5.39 6.36 32.03
C ARG A 401 -5.51 6.63 30.53
N LEU A 402 -6.20 5.76 29.78
CA LEU A 402 -6.23 5.81 28.31
C LEU A 402 -7.40 6.62 27.75
N SER A 403 -8.47 6.87 28.52
CA SER A 403 -9.65 7.61 28.05
C SER A 403 -9.30 8.99 27.46
N PRO A 404 -8.44 9.82 28.09
CA PRO A 404 -8.08 11.13 27.52
C PRO A 404 -7.34 11.01 26.19
N GLU A 405 -6.46 10.02 26.04
CA GLU A 405 -5.71 9.76 24.80
C GLU A 405 -6.68 9.33 23.68
N VAL A 406 -7.60 8.39 23.96
CA VAL A 406 -8.61 7.92 23.01
C VAL A 406 -9.53 9.05 22.55
N LEU A 407 -10.04 9.87 23.48
CA LEU A 407 -10.92 10.99 23.16
C LEU A 407 -10.19 12.07 22.34
N THR A 408 -8.92 12.35 22.66
CA THR A 408 -8.11 13.34 21.92
C THR A 408 -7.87 12.88 20.48
N GLU A 409 -7.48 11.62 20.29
CA GLU A 409 -7.24 11.04 18.96
C GLU A 409 -8.54 10.97 18.14
N LEU A 410 -9.64 10.47 18.72
CA LEU A 410 -10.95 10.43 18.06
C LEU A 410 -11.46 11.84 17.72
N GLY A 411 -11.17 12.84 18.56
CA GLY A 411 -11.48 14.25 18.35
C GLY A 411 -10.67 14.94 17.25
N GLY A 412 -9.67 14.27 16.65
CA GLY A 412 -8.83 14.83 15.59
C GLY A 412 -7.58 15.57 16.10
N GLY A 413 -7.10 15.24 17.30
CA GLY A 413 -5.87 15.77 17.87
C GLY A 413 -4.62 15.40 17.06
N ALA A 414 -3.84 16.42 16.70
CA ALA A 414 -2.44 16.43 16.30
C ALA A 414 -1.96 16.00 14.89
N ALA A 415 -2.66 15.19 14.07
CA ALA A 415 -2.13 14.87 12.73
C ALA A 415 -3.16 14.36 11.70
N GLY A 416 -3.56 15.23 10.76
CA GLY A 416 -4.26 14.83 9.53
C GLY A 416 -5.58 14.07 9.73
N ALA A 417 -6.17 13.60 8.62
CA ALA A 417 -7.29 12.67 8.69
C ALA A 417 -6.77 11.29 9.13
N LEU A 418 -7.36 10.71 10.18
CA LEU A 418 -7.09 9.33 10.58
C LEU A 418 -7.45 8.37 9.45
N SER A 419 -6.68 7.30 9.28
CA SER A 419 -7.05 6.22 8.36
C SER A 419 -8.32 5.52 8.83
N VAL A 420 -8.99 4.82 7.91
CA VAL A 420 -10.17 4.00 8.25
C VAL A 420 -9.84 2.98 9.33
N ALA A 421 -8.74 2.22 9.15
CA ALA A 421 -8.31 1.19 10.10
C ALA A 421 -8.06 1.77 11.51
N ARG A 422 -7.44 2.95 11.58
CA ARG A 422 -7.14 3.63 12.84
C ARG A 422 -8.40 4.08 13.57
N THR A 423 -9.36 4.66 12.83
CA THR A 423 -10.63 5.12 13.42
C THR A 423 -11.46 3.94 13.93
N VAL A 424 -11.52 2.83 13.17
CA VAL A 424 -12.17 1.59 13.59
C VAL A 424 -11.53 1.03 14.87
N GLN A 425 -10.20 0.98 14.94
CA GLN A 425 -9.48 0.51 16.12
C GLN A 425 -9.82 1.35 17.36
N LEU A 426 -9.81 2.68 17.25
CA LEU A 426 -10.12 3.58 18.37
C LEU A 426 -11.57 3.46 18.85
N LEU A 427 -12.54 3.28 17.94
CA LEU A 427 -13.95 3.06 18.32
C LEU A 427 -14.15 1.70 19.02
N ARG A 428 -13.43 0.65 18.60
CA ARG A 428 -13.44 -0.64 19.31
C ARG A 428 -12.81 -0.52 20.70
N VAL A 429 -11.69 0.21 20.83
CA VAL A 429 -11.06 0.47 22.14
C VAL A 429 -11.96 1.32 23.05
N ALA A 430 -12.62 2.35 22.52
CA ALA A 430 -13.56 3.17 23.28
C ALA A 430 -14.67 2.31 23.89
N ARG A 431 -15.25 1.39 23.10
CA ARG A 431 -16.25 0.43 23.59
C ARG A 431 -15.69 -0.56 24.61
N LEU A 432 -14.48 -1.06 24.38
CA LEU A 432 -13.80 -2.02 25.25
C LEU A 432 -13.57 -1.44 26.65
N LEU A 433 -13.15 -0.18 26.72
CA LEU A 433 -12.85 0.55 27.95
C LEU A 433 -14.05 1.32 28.53
N ASP A 434 -15.24 1.21 27.92
CA ASP A 434 -16.46 1.94 28.30
C ASP A 434 -16.26 3.48 28.33
N VAL A 435 -15.46 4.01 27.39
CA VAL A 435 -15.22 5.44 27.24
C VAL A 435 -16.47 6.10 26.65
N ASP A 436 -16.98 7.13 27.32
CA ASP A 436 -18.08 7.92 26.80
C ASP A 436 -17.60 8.80 25.63
N SER A 437 -17.89 8.35 24.41
CA SER A 437 -17.58 9.07 23.18
C SER A 437 -18.84 9.65 22.52
N THR A 438 -19.96 9.77 23.24
CA THR A 438 -21.26 10.15 22.65
C THR A 438 -21.24 11.52 21.95
N GLU A 439 -20.55 12.50 22.53
CA GLU A 439 -20.41 13.85 21.95
C GLU A 439 -19.49 13.88 20.71
N LEU A 440 -18.48 13.00 20.65
CA LEU A 440 -17.50 12.97 19.55
C LEU A 440 -17.90 12.03 18.40
N LEU A 441 -18.84 11.12 18.65
CA LEU A 441 -19.24 10.08 17.70
C LEU A 441 -19.71 10.66 16.35
N PRO A 442 -20.58 11.70 16.29
CA PRO A 442 -21.04 12.24 15.01
C PRO A 442 -19.88 12.72 14.12
N ASP A 443 -18.96 13.51 14.68
CA ASP A 443 -17.81 14.07 13.96
C ASP A 443 -16.82 12.97 13.55
N ALA A 444 -16.56 12.00 14.43
CA ALA A 444 -15.68 10.87 14.12
C ALA A 444 -16.25 10.00 12.98
N VAL A 445 -17.56 9.79 12.97
CA VAL A 445 -18.27 9.01 11.96
C VAL A 445 -18.35 9.77 10.62
N ASP A 446 -18.57 11.08 10.62
CA ASP A 446 -18.56 11.88 9.38
C ASP A 446 -17.17 11.89 8.72
N ARG A 447 -16.10 11.94 9.53
CA ARG A 447 -14.72 11.74 9.05
C ARG A 447 -14.50 10.33 8.50
N LEU A 448 -14.96 9.30 9.22
CA LEU A 448 -14.87 7.90 8.79
C LEU A 448 -15.58 7.67 7.46
N ALA A 449 -16.82 8.17 7.30
CA ALA A 449 -17.59 8.06 6.07
C ALA A 449 -16.85 8.68 4.87
N SER A 450 -16.24 9.85 5.06
CA SER A 450 -15.44 10.53 4.04
C SER A 450 -14.15 9.78 3.71
N ALA A 451 -13.48 9.22 4.71
CA ALA A 451 -12.26 8.42 4.55
C ALA A 451 -12.53 7.10 3.81
N LEU A 452 -13.65 6.43 4.10
CA LEU A 452 -14.08 5.21 3.43
C LEU A 452 -14.20 5.41 1.91
N LEU A 453 -14.81 6.51 1.45
CA LEU A 453 -14.93 6.79 0.03
C LEU A 453 -13.57 7.15 -0.59
N SER A 454 -12.74 7.93 0.12
CA SER A 454 -11.44 8.41 -0.38
C SER A 454 -10.42 7.28 -0.54
N GLU A 455 -10.24 6.43 0.47
CA GLU A 455 -9.32 5.28 0.42
C GLU A 455 -9.77 4.22 -0.60
N SER A 456 -11.09 4.02 -0.73
CA SER A 456 -11.66 3.13 -1.76
C SER A 456 -11.44 3.67 -3.18
N GLY A 457 -11.60 4.99 -3.35
CA GLY A 457 -11.40 5.69 -4.62
C GLY A 457 -9.92 5.74 -5.06
N ALA A 458 -8.99 5.97 -4.13
CA ALA A 458 -7.55 5.99 -4.42
C ALA A 458 -7.04 4.65 -4.99
N ARG A 459 -7.55 3.52 -4.48
CA ARG A 459 -7.27 2.18 -5.02
C ARG A 459 -7.82 1.96 -6.44
N ALA A 460 -8.95 2.59 -6.78
CA ALA A 460 -9.52 2.53 -8.12
C ALA A 460 -8.79 3.46 -9.12
N GLY A 461 -8.37 4.65 -8.68
CA GLY A 461 -7.67 5.64 -9.51
C GLY A 461 -6.21 5.31 -9.82
N GLY A 462 -5.53 4.55 -8.96
CA GLY A 462 -4.15 4.08 -9.18
C GLY A 462 -3.98 3.14 -10.38
N ALA A 463 -5.06 2.53 -10.87
CA ALA A 463 -5.05 1.67 -12.07
C ALA A 463 -5.20 2.45 -13.39
N ALA A 464 -5.60 3.73 -13.35
CA ALA A 464 -5.79 4.56 -14.54
C ALA A 464 -4.59 5.49 -14.83
N GLY A 465 -3.62 5.58 -13.93
CA GLY A 465 -2.44 6.44 -14.04
C GLY A 465 -1.17 5.66 -14.39
N THR A 466 -0.62 5.93 -15.57
CA THR A 466 0.63 5.41 -16.17
C THR A 466 0.53 4.04 -16.84
N GLY A 467 0.57 4.08 -18.18
CA GLY A 467 0.78 2.89 -19.00
C GLY A 467 2.13 2.24 -18.71
N ALA A 468 2.18 0.95 -19.05
CA ALA A 468 3.30 0.01 -18.93
C ALA A 468 3.40 -0.74 -17.58
N GLY A 469 2.46 -1.67 -17.38
CA GLY A 469 2.58 -2.75 -16.41
C GLY A 469 1.22 -3.38 -16.13
N GLY A 470 0.93 -4.55 -16.73
CA GLY A 470 -0.32 -5.29 -16.53
C GLY A 470 -0.45 -5.90 -15.13
N GLY A 471 -0.52 -5.06 -14.10
CA GLY A 471 -0.98 -5.46 -12.78
C GLY A 471 -2.50 -5.43 -12.76
N GLN A 472 -3.12 -6.60 -12.60
CA GLN A 472 -4.55 -6.71 -12.33
C GLN A 472 -4.91 -5.83 -11.12
N ALA A 473 -5.98 -5.04 -11.24
CA ALA A 473 -6.55 -4.33 -10.10
C ALA A 473 -6.85 -5.37 -9.00
N PRO A 474 -6.52 -5.12 -7.73
CA PRO A 474 -6.79 -6.08 -6.67
C PRO A 474 -8.31 -6.29 -6.55
N GLU A 475 -8.79 -7.46 -7.00
CA GLU A 475 -10.21 -7.89 -7.01
C GLU A 475 -10.78 -8.20 -5.61
N GLY A 476 -10.09 -7.87 -4.52
CA GLY A 476 -10.51 -8.15 -3.16
C GLY A 476 -11.26 -6.98 -2.48
N PRO A 477 -11.99 -7.23 -1.37
CA PRO A 477 -12.46 -6.17 -0.50
C PRO A 477 -11.28 -5.36 0.07
N PRO A 478 -11.46 -4.08 0.44
CA PRO A 478 -10.38 -3.31 1.05
C PRO A 478 -9.94 -3.94 2.39
N ASP A 479 -8.66 -3.84 2.73
CA ASP A 479 -8.08 -4.51 3.91
C ASP A 479 -8.78 -4.16 5.24
N PHE A 480 -9.41 -2.98 5.33
CA PHE A 480 -10.16 -2.55 6.51
C PHE A 480 -11.56 -3.18 6.63
N ALA A 481 -12.09 -3.79 5.56
CA ALA A 481 -13.49 -4.23 5.50
C ALA A 481 -13.88 -5.24 6.59
N PRO A 482 -13.07 -6.27 6.91
CA PRO A 482 -13.42 -7.21 7.98
C PRO A 482 -13.57 -6.52 9.34
N ALA A 483 -12.61 -5.70 9.72
CA ALA A 483 -12.63 -4.97 11.00
C ALA A 483 -13.78 -3.94 11.07
N LEU A 484 -14.12 -3.30 9.95
CA LEU A 484 -15.28 -2.42 9.85
C LEU A 484 -16.57 -3.20 10.08
N LEU A 485 -16.76 -4.34 9.42
CA LEU A 485 -17.98 -5.15 9.56
C LEU A 485 -18.15 -5.69 10.97
N GLU A 486 -17.07 -6.15 11.61
CA GLU A 486 -17.07 -6.53 13.03
C GLU A 486 -17.52 -5.37 13.92
N LEU A 487 -16.96 -4.16 13.73
CA LEU A 487 -17.36 -2.98 14.49
C LEU A 487 -18.86 -2.67 14.34
N LEU A 488 -19.41 -2.78 13.13
CA LEU A 488 -20.82 -2.49 12.85
C LEU A 488 -21.78 -3.56 13.41
N ASP A 489 -21.30 -4.80 13.59
CA ASP A 489 -22.04 -5.85 14.28
C ASP A 489 -22.01 -5.66 15.80
N GLU A 490 -20.83 -5.33 16.35
CA GLU A 490 -20.60 -5.11 17.78
C GLU A 490 -21.28 -3.84 18.32
N GLN A 491 -21.35 -2.75 17.52
CA GLN A 491 -21.73 -1.42 17.99
C GLN A 491 -22.91 -0.83 17.19
N PHE A 492 -24.12 -1.02 17.71
CA PHE A 492 -25.36 -0.53 17.10
C PHE A 492 -25.34 0.98 16.82
N GLU A 493 -24.91 1.81 17.78
CA GLU A 493 -24.89 3.28 17.65
C GLU A 493 -23.95 3.75 16.54
N VAL A 494 -22.75 3.16 16.46
CA VAL A 494 -21.78 3.44 15.38
C VAL A 494 -22.37 3.04 14.03
N ARG A 495 -23.03 1.89 13.94
CA ARG A 495 -23.69 1.46 12.71
C ARG A 495 -24.76 2.43 12.26
N THR A 496 -25.67 2.82 13.15
CA THR A 496 -26.75 3.75 12.82
C THR A 496 -26.21 5.13 12.42
N ALA A 497 -25.20 5.64 13.14
CA ALA A 497 -24.55 6.89 12.81
C ALA A 497 -23.81 6.82 11.46
N LEU A 498 -23.05 5.75 11.20
CA LEU A 498 -22.26 5.59 9.97
C LEU A 498 -23.16 5.44 8.74
N LEU A 499 -24.20 4.62 8.83
CA LEU A 499 -25.17 4.51 7.76
C LEU A 499 -25.86 5.86 7.49
N GLY A 500 -26.21 6.62 8.53
CA GLY A 500 -26.75 7.97 8.39
C GLY A 500 -25.76 8.93 7.72
N ALA A 501 -24.49 8.92 8.10
CA ALA A 501 -23.44 9.75 7.52
C ALA A 501 -23.18 9.41 6.05
N LEU A 502 -23.05 8.12 5.73
CA LEU A 502 -22.89 7.62 4.36
C LEU A 502 -24.09 8.00 3.48
N ASP A 503 -25.31 7.91 4.01
CA ASP A 503 -26.53 8.31 3.28
C ASP A 503 -26.57 9.82 3.01
N ARG A 504 -26.12 10.66 3.96
CA ARG A 504 -26.01 12.11 3.77
C ARG A 504 -25.01 12.50 2.67
N ILE A 505 -23.89 11.79 2.54
CA ILE A 505 -22.85 12.12 1.54
C ILE A 505 -23.07 11.44 0.19
N ALA A 506 -23.88 10.38 0.12
CA ALA A 506 -24.16 9.64 -1.10
C ALA A 506 -24.67 10.51 -2.28
N PRO A 507 -25.51 11.55 -2.10
CA PRO A 507 -25.91 12.45 -3.19
C PRO A 507 -24.75 13.24 -3.83
N CYS A 508 -23.65 13.45 -3.10
CA CYS A 508 -22.50 14.20 -3.60
C CYS A 508 -21.71 13.42 -4.66
N ASP A 509 -21.54 12.11 -4.45
CA ASP A 509 -20.89 11.18 -5.39
C ASP A 509 -21.57 9.80 -5.35
N PRO A 510 -22.72 9.64 -6.04
CA PRO A 510 -23.48 8.39 -6.01
C PRO A 510 -22.74 7.21 -6.62
N GLY A 511 -21.92 7.46 -7.65
CA GLY A 511 -21.14 6.44 -8.36
C GLY A 511 -20.01 5.86 -7.51
N ALA A 512 -19.28 6.70 -6.77
CA ALA A 512 -18.30 6.21 -5.79
C ALA A 512 -18.95 5.40 -4.67
N MET A 513 -20.12 5.82 -4.19
CA MET A 513 -20.87 5.08 -3.17
C MET A 513 -21.34 3.71 -3.66
N ALA A 514 -21.89 3.60 -4.87
CA ALA A 514 -22.30 2.32 -5.44
C ALA A 514 -21.13 1.35 -5.56
N ARG A 515 -19.98 1.81 -6.10
CA ARG A 515 -18.75 1.00 -6.19
C ARG A 515 -18.20 0.57 -4.84
N PHE A 516 -18.36 1.40 -3.80
CA PHE A 516 -17.98 1.03 -2.44
C PHE A 516 -18.89 -0.09 -1.90
N LEU A 517 -20.21 0.02 -2.07
CA LEU A 517 -21.19 -0.98 -1.61
C LEU A 517 -21.07 -2.32 -2.33
N GLU A 518 -20.63 -2.34 -3.59
CA GLU A 518 -20.31 -3.59 -4.31
C GLU A 518 -19.16 -4.38 -3.65
N ARG A 519 -18.22 -3.68 -3.00
CA ARG A 519 -17.03 -4.27 -2.37
C ARG A 519 -17.22 -4.54 -0.88
N VAL A 520 -18.08 -3.77 -0.22
CA VAL A 520 -18.32 -3.85 1.23
C VAL A 520 -19.81 -4.01 1.49
N ALA A 521 -20.22 -5.22 1.84
CA ALA A 521 -21.61 -5.55 2.13
C ALA A 521 -22.04 -5.01 3.51
N LEU A 522 -22.50 -3.76 3.55
CA LEU A 522 -22.99 -3.13 4.78
C LEU A 522 -24.33 -3.75 5.25
N PRO A 523 -24.51 -3.99 6.56
CA PRO A 523 -25.72 -4.60 7.09
C PRO A 523 -26.88 -3.57 7.22
N PHE A 524 -27.82 -3.60 6.28
CA PHE A 524 -29.06 -2.82 6.36
C PHE A 524 -30.12 -3.54 7.22
N THR A 525 -30.64 -2.89 8.26
CA THR A 525 -31.69 -3.46 9.14
C THR A 525 -33.11 -3.10 8.70
N GLY A 526 -33.28 -2.36 7.59
CA GLY A 526 -34.58 -1.97 7.01
C GLY A 526 -35.37 -0.90 7.78
N THR A 527 -35.08 -0.70 9.08
CA THR A 527 -35.79 0.23 9.96
C THR A 527 -35.38 1.69 9.80
N GLN A 528 -34.14 1.96 9.39
CA GLN A 528 -33.63 3.30 9.16
C GLN A 528 -33.99 3.80 7.75
N ALA A 529 -34.44 5.05 7.65
CA ALA A 529 -34.64 5.73 6.37
C ALA A 529 -33.27 6.08 5.78
N LEU A 530 -32.82 5.29 4.80
CA LEU A 530 -31.54 5.42 4.10
C LEU A 530 -31.80 5.46 2.58
N PRO A 531 -32.52 6.47 2.07
CA PRO A 531 -32.97 6.50 0.70
C PRO A 531 -31.82 6.43 -0.30
N HIS A 532 -30.73 7.17 -0.08
CA HIS A 532 -29.63 7.25 -1.04
C HIS A 532 -28.77 5.98 -1.05
N LEU A 533 -28.49 5.38 0.12
CA LEU A 533 -27.76 4.12 0.18
C LEU A 533 -28.52 2.96 -0.45
N ARG A 534 -29.85 2.90 -0.25
CA ARG A 534 -30.69 1.89 -0.91
C ARG A 534 -30.65 2.03 -2.42
N MET A 535 -30.65 3.25 -2.93
CA MET A 535 -30.51 3.51 -4.36
C MET A 535 -29.14 3.06 -4.90
N CYS A 536 -28.06 3.39 -4.19
CA CYS A 536 -26.70 2.97 -4.57
C CYS A 536 -26.53 1.44 -4.52
N ALA A 537 -27.13 0.76 -3.53
CA ALA A 537 -27.11 -0.70 -3.43
C ALA A 537 -27.95 -1.41 -4.52
N GLU A 538 -29.04 -0.79 -4.98
CA GLU A 538 -29.93 -1.35 -6.00
C GLU A 538 -29.37 -1.25 -7.42
N VAL A 539 -28.54 -0.23 -7.71
CA VAL A 539 -28.09 0.07 -9.08
C VAL A 539 -27.47 -1.12 -9.81
N PRO A 540 -26.57 -1.93 -9.19
CA PRO A 540 -25.90 -3.01 -9.91
C PRO A 540 -26.88 -4.09 -10.37
N GLU A 541 -27.85 -4.44 -9.52
CA GLU A 541 -28.91 -5.40 -9.87
C GLU A 541 -29.87 -4.81 -10.91
N ALA A 542 -30.23 -3.54 -10.79
CA ALA A 542 -31.08 -2.86 -11.77
C ALA A 542 -30.43 -2.85 -13.16
N MET A 543 -29.14 -2.54 -13.25
CA MET A 543 -28.37 -2.55 -14.50
C MET A 543 -28.23 -3.97 -15.08
N ALA A 544 -27.97 -4.97 -14.23
CA ALA A 544 -27.85 -6.37 -14.65
C ALA A 544 -29.17 -6.93 -15.20
N THR A 545 -30.31 -6.53 -14.63
CA THR A 545 -31.63 -7.07 -15.00
C THR A 545 -32.30 -6.31 -16.15
N LEU A 546 -32.13 -5.00 -16.23
CA LEU A 546 -32.82 -4.13 -17.21
C LEU A 546 -31.92 -3.76 -18.40
N GLY A 547 -30.62 -4.07 -18.34
CA GLY A 547 -29.67 -3.83 -19.43
C GLY A 547 -29.53 -2.35 -19.79
N GLY A 548 -29.57 -2.04 -21.08
CA GLY A 548 -29.38 -0.68 -21.59
C GLY A 548 -30.57 0.28 -21.45
N ASP A 549 -31.71 -0.16 -20.88
CA ASP A 549 -32.89 0.70 -20.67
C ASP A 549 -32.70 1.60 -19.43
N ARG A 550 -32.03 2.73 -19.65
CA ARG A 550 -31.74 3.73 -18.61
C ARG A 550 -32.99 4.27 -17.93
N ALA A 551 -34.10 4.43 -18.65
CA ALA A 551 -35.35 4.92 -18.08
C ALA A 551 -35.97 3.90 -17.12
N ALA A 552 -35.90 2.61 -17.45
CA ALA A 552 -36.34 1.55 -16.54
C ALA A 552 -35.43 1.43 -15.31
N VAL A 553 -34.10 1.52 -15.49
CA VAL A 553 -33.13 1.52 -14.37
C VAL A 553 -33.41 2.67 -13.42
N TRP A 554 -33.55 3.89 -13.95
CA TRP A 554 -33.85 5.08 -13.13
C TRP A 554 -35.14 4.93 -12.33
N ARG A 555 -36.23 4.42 -12.92
CA ARG A 555 -37.49 4.13 -12.20
C ARG A 555 -37.33 3.06 -11.12
N ARG A 556 -36.48 2.05 -11.35
CA ARG A 556 -36.21 1.00 -10.37
C ARG A 556 -35.41 1.55 -9.19
N VAL A 557 -34.35 2.28 -9.46
CA VAL A 557 -33.49 2.93 -8.47
C VAL A 557 -34.29 3.93 -7.62
N LEU A 558 -35.10 4.81 -8.24
CA LEU A 558 -35.96 5.72 -7.48
C LEU A 558 -36.96 5.02 -6.57
N ARG A 559 -37.52 3.88 -7.00
CA ARG A 559 -38.41 3.09 -6.14
C ARG A 559 -37.68 2.52 -4.92
N ALA A 560 -36.41 2.15 -5.07
CA ALA A 560 -35.59 1.64 -3.97
C ALA A 560 -35.33 2.68 -2.86
N ALA A 561 -35.39 3.98 -3.19
CA ALA A 561 -35.31 5.05 -2.19
C ALA A 561 -36.41 4.92 -1.12
N GLY A 562 -37.58 4.39 -1.49
CA GLY A 562 -38.73 4.24 -0.60
C GLY A 562 -39.38 5.55 -0.15
N VAL A 563 -38.91 6.68 -0.68
CA VAL A 563 -39.44 8.03 -0.44
C VAL A 563 -39.73 8.71 -1.77
N SER A 564 -40.68 9.64 -1.73
CA SER A 564 -41.03 10.41 -2.93
C SER A 564 -40.00 11.53 -3.18
N PRO A 565 -39.66 11.83 -4.45
CA PRO A 565 -38.87 13.02 -4.81
C PRO A 565 -39.44 14.35 -4.31
N PHE A 566 -40.73 14.40 -3.97
CA PHE A 566 -41.35 15.57 -3.35
C PHE A 566 -40.99 15.74 -1.87
N ALA A 567 -40.79 14.63 -1.16
CA ALA A 567 -40.45 14.62 0.26
C ALA A 567 -38.93 14.71 0.48
N GLU A 568 -38.14 14.08 -0.39
CA GLU A 568 -36.67 14.16 -0.38
C GLU A 568 -36.17 14.43 -1.80
N PRO A 569 -35.99 15.71 -2.21
CA PRO A 569 -35.57 16.05 -3.57
C PRO A 569 -34.20 15.50 -3.97
N LEU A 570 -33.27 15.30 -3.02
CA LEU A 570 -31.91 14.84 -3.35
C LEU A 570 -31.89 13.43 -3.95
N VAL A 571 -32.96 12.63 -3.81
CA VAL A 571 -33.06 11.33 -4.50
C VAL A 571 -33.00 11.50 -6.01
N LEU A 572 -33.47 12.62 -6.57
CA LEU A 572 -33.32 12.89 -8.00
C LEU A 572 -31.84 13.03 -8.38
N ARG A 573 -31.05 13.73 -7.55
CA ARG A 573 -29.61 13.88 -7.75
C ARG A 573 -28.90 12.53 -7.72
N THR A 574 -29.22 11.70 -6.73
CA THR A 574 -28.66 10.35 -6.60
C THR A 574 -29.02 9.48 -7.80
N ALA A 575 -30.30 9.44 -8.19
CA ALA A 575 -30.76 8.63 -9.32
C ALA A 575 -30.12 9.08 -10.64
N VAL A 576 -30.01 10.40 -10.86
CA VAL A 576 -29.39 10.94 -12.08
C VAL A 576 -27.90 10.64 -12.11
N GLY A 577 -27.19 10.84 -10.99
CA GLY A 577 -25.76 10.54 -10.88
C GLY A 577 -25.43 9.06 -11.06
N LEU A 578 -26.32 8.16 -10.64
CA LEU A 578 -26.14 6.71 -10.81
C LEU A 578 -26.37 6.21 -12.25
N VAL A 579 -27.30 6.81 -12.99
CA VAL A 579 -27.69 6.33 -14.33
C VAL A 579 -26.98 7.06 -15.47
N TRP A 580 -26.62 8.34 -15.26
CA TRP A 580 -26.03 9.22 -16.26
C TRP A 580 -24.70 9.85 -15.79
N GLU A 581 -23.88 9.10 -15.05
CA GLU A 581 -22.59 9.55 -14.50
C GLU A 581 -21.71 10.23 -15.58
N ASP A 582 -21.46 9.53 -16.68
CA ASP A 582 -20.50 9.93 -17.72
C ASP A 582 -21.10 10.65 -18.93
N ARG A 583 -22.43 10.78 -19.03
CA ARG A 583 -23.11 11.28 -20.24
C ARG A 583 -24.39 12.04 -19.91
N ALA A 584 -24.71 13.08 -20.68
CA ALA A 584 -26.00 13.77 -20.56
C ALA A 584 -27.19 12.84 -20.95
N PRO A 585 -28.37 13.04 -20.35
CA PRO A 585 -29.58 12.33 -20.78
C PRO A 585 -29.97 12.75 -22.21
N THR A 586 -30.70 11.89 -22.92
CA THR A 586 -31.33 12.28 -24.20
C THR A 586 -32.49 13.25 -23.96
N VAL A 587 -33.01 13.91 -25.00
CA VAL A 587 -34.19 14.80 -24.86
C VAL A 587 -35.40 14.05 -24.33
N GLU A 588 -35.65 12.82 -24.81
CA GLU A 588 -36.75 11.98 -24.32
C GLU A 588 -36.57 11.61 -22.84
N GLU A 589 -35.36 11.20 -22.46
CA GLU A 589 -35.00 10.90 -21.06
C GLU A 589 -35.11 12.15 -20.17
N ALA A 590 -34.70 13.33 -20.66
CA ALA A 590 -34.79 14.59 -19.94
C ALA A 590 -36.24 15.05 -19.73
N ARG A 591 -37.13 14.84 -20.71
CA ARG A 591 -38.57 15.09 -20.53
C ARG A 591 -39.18 14.15 -19.50
N LEU A 592 -38.82 12.87 -19.56
CA LEU A 592 -39.24 11.90 -18.56
C LEU A 592 -38.78 12.27 -17.15
N LEU A 593 -37.55 12.77 -17.01
CA LEU A 593 -37.02 13.29 -15.74
C LEU A 593 -37.79 14.51 -15.27
N LEU A 594 -38.07 15.47 -16.16
CA LEU A 594 -38.80 16.70 -15.83
C LEU A 594 -40.25 16.42 -15.42
N ASP A 595 -40.91 15.45 -16.05
CA ASP A 595 -42.30 15.07 -15.74
C ASP A 595 -42.42 14.31 -14.41
N ALA A 596 -41.31 13.76 -13.90
CA ALA A 596 -41.32 12.94 -12.71
C ALA A 596 -41.38 13.72 -11.39
N ALA A 597 -41.01 15.00 -11.41
CA ALA A 597 -40.99 15.83 -10.22
C ALA A 597 -41.28 17.30 -10.54
N THR A 598 -41.58 18.09 -9.52
CA THR A 598 -41.79 19.54 -9.67
C THR A 598 -40.48 20.26 -9.97
N SER A 599 -40.55 21.41 -10.64
CA SER A 599 -39.39 22.28 -10.88
C SER A 599 -38.62 22.56 -9.59
N ASP A 600 -39.30 22.81 -8.46
CA ASP A 600 -38.66 23.01 -7.15
C ASP A 600 -37.80 21.84 -6.68
N ALA A 601 -38.24 20.61 -6.93
CA ALA A 601 -37.48 19.42 -6.58
C ALA A 601 -36.22 19.30 -7.43
N HIS A 602 -36.32 19.59 -8.73
CA HIS A 602 -35.15 19.66 -9.62
C HIS A 602 -34.16 20.78 -9.25
N ARG A 603 -34.66 21.91 -8.73
CA ARG A 603 -33.83 23.00 -8.21
C ARG A 603 -33.02 22.57 -7.00
N VAL A 604 -33.69 22.03 -5.98
CA VAL A 604 -33.04 21.53 -4.76
C VAL A 604 -32.05 20.41 -5.07
N ALA A 605 -32.42 19.50 -5.99
CA ALA A 605 -31.55 18.41 -6.42
C ALA A 605 -30.38 18.86 -7.33
N GLY A 606 -30.43 20.06 -7.91
CA GLY A 606 -29.45 20.53 -8.89
C GLY A 606 -29.46 19.75 -10.21
N THR A 607 -30.52 18.98 -10.50
CA THR A 607 -30.60 18.15 -11.72
C THR A 607 -31.00 18.95 -12.96
N TRP A 608 -31.51 20.16 -12.79
CA TRP A 608 -31.90 21.07 -13.88
C TRP A 608 -30.75 21.34 -14.88
N ALA A 609 -29.50 21.43 -14.41
CA ALA A 609 -28.34 21.67 -15.27
C ALA A 609 -28.17 20.56 -16.31
N ARG A 610 -28.34 19.30 -15.90
CA ARG A 610 -28.29 18.14 -16.81
C ARG A 610 -29.44 18.13 -17.82
N LEU A 611 -30.60 18.70 -17.47
CA LEU A 611 -31.74 18.85 -18.41
C LEU A 611 -31.45 19.95 -19.44
N VAL A 612 -30.79 21.03 -19.03
CA VAL A 612 -30.32 22.10 -19.93
C VAL A 612 -29.27 21.55 -20.89
N ASP A 613 -28.28 20.81 -20.39
CA ASP A 613 -27.27 20.15 -21.22
C ASP A 613 -27.93 19.24 -22.26
N ALA A 614 -28.91 18.42 -21.86
CA ALA A 614 -29.64 17.54 -22.78
C ALA A 614 -30.35 18.30 -23.92
N ALA A 615 -30.95 19.46 -23.63
CA ALA A 615 -31.61 20.29 -24.64
C ALA A 615 -30.60 20.91 -25.63
N LEU A 616 -29.44 21.36 -25.14
CA LEU A 616 -28.39 22.00 -25.94
C LEU A 616 -27.55 20.98 -26.74
N ASP A 617 -27.27 19.81 -26.17
CA ASP A 617 -26.42 18.74 -26.77
C ASP A 617 -27.13 17.97 -27.88
N ALA A 618 -28.45 17.72 -27.75
CA ALA A 618 -29.25 17.14 -28.83
C ALA A 618 -29.18 17.98 -30.12
N SER A 619 -28.85 19.26 -29.94
CA SER A 619 -28.64 20.21 -31.00
C SER A 619 -27.26 20.04 -31.69
N ALA A 620 -26.23 19.63 -30.95
CA ALA A 620 -24.87 19.43 -31.47
C ALA A 620 -24.70 18.09 -32.22
N ALA A 621 -25.43 17.04 -31.81
CA ALA A 621 -25.15 15.67 -32.23
C ALA A 621 -25.50 15.32 -33.69
N GLY A 622 -26.16 16.20 -34.46
CA GLY A 622 -26.56 15.92 -35.86
C GLY A 622 -27.36 14.61 -36.02
N SER A 623 -27.93 14.11 -34.93
CA SER A 623 -28.44 12.74 -34.85
C SER A 623 -29.81 12.67 -35.52
N PRO A 624 -30.02 11.83 -36.54
CA PRO A 624 -31.26 11.77 -37.32
C PRO A 624 -32.47 11.25 -36.52
N SER A 625 -32.29 10.87 -35.25
CA SER A 625 -33.32 10.27 -34.40
C SER A 625 -34.13 11.24 -33.54
N VAL A 626 -33.66 12.48 -33.31
CA VAL A 626 -34.35 13.44 -32.44
C VAL A 626 -34.97 14.54 -33.29
N SER A 627 -36.28 14.74 -33.14
CA SER A 627 -36.96 15.85 -33.83
C SER A 627 -36.48 17.19 -33.23
N PRO A 628 -36.02 18.16 -34.05
CA PRO A 628 -35.64 19.48 -33.56
C PRO A 628 -36.77 20.19 -32.80
N ASP A 629 -38.02 19.81 -33.07
CA ASP A 629 -39.19 20.36 -32.39
C ASP A 629 -39.34 19.84 -30.94
N GLU A 630 -38.82 18.65 -30.62
CA GLU A 630 -38.83 18.08 -29.26
C GLU A 630 -37.80 18.79 -28.36
N ALA A 631 -36.62 19.08 -28.88
CA ALA A 631 -35.60 19.86 -28.17
C ALA A 631 -36.10 21.28 -27.86
N ALA A 632 -36.80 21.91 -28.81
CA ALA A 632 -37.42 23.22 -28.61
C ALA A 632 -38.59 23.19 -27.60
N ALA A 633 -39.38 22.11 -27.59
CA ALA A 633 -40.42 21.93 -26.56
C ALA A 633 -39.82 21.79 -25.16
N LEU A 634 -38.78 20.96 -25.00
CA LEU A 634 -38.05 20.85 -23.73
C LEU A 634 -37.44 22.20 -23.32
N ALA A 635 -36.81 22.93 -24.25
CA ALA A 635 -36.26 24.26 -23.97
C ALA A 635 -37.31 25.25 -23.45
N HIS A 636 -38.51 25.22 -24.03
CA HIS A 636 -39.63 26.04 -23.56
C HIS A 636 -40.04 25.69 -22.12
N ASP A 637 -40.18 24.39 -21.82
CA ASP A 637 -40.55 23.92 -20.48
C ASP A 637 -39.47 24.27 -19.44
N LEU A 638 -38.19 24.19 -19.79
CA LEU A 638 -37.07 24.57 -18.94
C LEU A 638 -37.01 26.08 -18.65
N LEU A 639 -37.19 26.92 -19.68
CA LEU A 639 -37.24 28.39 -19.51
C LEU A 639 -38.40 28.83 -18.62
N ARG A 640 -39.51 28.09 -18.65
CA ARG A 640 -40.67 28.33 -17.78
C ARG A 640 -40.43 27.83 -16.35
N GLY A 641 -39.80 26.66 -16.20
CA GLY A 641 -39.59 26.01 -14.92
C GLY A 641 -38.43 26.56 -14.09
N PHE A 642 -37.39 27.11 -14.74
CA PHE A 642 -36.13 27.52 -14.10
C PHE A 642 -35.69 28.93 -14.51
N PRO A 643 -36.52 29.96 -14.27
CA PRO A 643 -36.24 31.31 -14.74
C PRO A 643 -35.04 31.98 -14.04
N GLU A 644 -34.70 31.61 -12.81
CA GLU A 644 -33.64 32.27 -12.04
C GLU A 644 -32.30 31.53 -12.13
N GLU A 645 -32.35 30.22 -12.38
CA GLU A 645 -31.21 29.31 -12.32
C GLU A 645 -30.43 29.26 -13.64
N ILE A 646 -31.11 29.40 -14.77
CA ILE A 646 -30.49 29.33 -16.10
C ILE A 646 -29.69 30.62 -16.37
N GLY A 647 -28.37 30.45 -16.50
CA GLY A 647 -27.41 31.50 -16.80
C GLY A 647 -27.65 32.20 -18.13
N GLY A 648 -27.04 33.38 -18.31
CA GLY A 648 -27.29 34.23 -19.49
C GLY A 648 -26.95 33.54 -20.81
N ARG A 649 -25.90 32.72 -20.83
CA ARG A 649 -25.44 32.00 -22.03
C ARG A 649 -26.38 30.85 -22.38
N GLU A 650 -26.63 29.98 -21.43
CA GLU A 650 -27.50 28.80 -21.59
C GLU A 650 -28.92 29.25 -21.95
N ARG A 651 -29.39 30.31 -21.29
CA ARG A 651 -30.68 30.94 -21.59
C ARG A 651 -30.77 31.42 -23.03
N ALA A 652 -29.73 32.08 -23.53
CA ALA A 652 -29.70 32.53 -24.92
C ALA A 652 -29.73 31.35 -25.90
N GLY A 653 -29.02 30.25 -25.60
CA GLY A 653 -29.08 29.01 -26.37
C GLY A 653 -30.47 28.36 -26.40
N LEU A 654 -31.15 28.29 -25.25
CA LEU A 654 -32.51 27.75 -25.15
C LEU A 654 -33.54 28.64 -25.86
N LEU A 655 -33.43 29.96 -25.72
CA LEU A 655 -34.28 30.92 -26.43
C LEU A 655 -34.08 30.82 -27.95
N LEU A 656 -32.85 30.54 -28.41
CA LEU A 656 -32.55 30.33 -29.82
C LEU A 656 -33.25 29.07 -30.35
N LEU A 657 -33.28 27.96 -29.59
CA LEU A 657 -34.02 26.75 -29.95
C LEU A 657 -35.53 26.99 -30.09
N VAL A 658 -36.12 27.74 -29.16
CA VAL A 658 -37.55 28.12 -29.23
C VAL A 658 -37.81 28.99 -30.46
N LEU A 659 -36.97 30.00 -30.70
CA LEU A 659 -37.10 30.91 -31.84
C LEU A 659 -36.96 30.18 -33.19
N VAL A 660 -36.06 29.18 -33.31
CA VAL A 660 -35.94 28.35 -34.52
C VAL A 660 -37.25 27.63 -34.82
N ARG A 661 -37.90 27.05 -33.81
CA ARG A 661 -39.21 26.39 -33.96
C ARG A 661 -40.30 27.38 -34.35
N ASP A 662 -40.34 28.56 -33.72
CA ASP A 662 -41.34 29.58 -34.00
C ASP A 662 -41.21 30.11 -35.42
N LEU A 663 -39.98 30.35 -35.89
CA LEU A 663 -39.68 30.77 -37.26
C LEU A 663 -40.15 29.75 -38.31
N ARG A 664 -40.01 28.46 -38.03
CA ARG A 664 -40.50 27.37 -38.89
C ARG A 664 -42.02 27.24 -38.90
N THR A 665 -42.67 27.44 -37.76
CA THR A 665 -44.11 27.19 -37.58
C THR A 665 -44.98 28.43 -37.84
N GLY A 666 -44.38 29.62 -37.95
CA GLY A 666 -45.01 30.82 -38.52
C GLY A 666 -45.66 31.78 -37.52
N ALA A 667 -45.28 31.75 -36.23
CA ALA A 667 -45.92 32.53 -35.16
C ALA A 667 -45.12 33.64 -34.43
N PRO A 668 -43.88 34.06 -34.78
CA PRO A 668 -43.16 35.06 -33.99
C PRO A 668 -43.58 36.50 -34.33
N GLU A 669 -43.56 37.38 -33.33
CA GLU A 669 -43.67 38.84 -33.55
C GLU A 669 -42.47 39.38 -34.37
N PRO A 670 -42.64 40.44 -35.17
CA PRO A 670 -41.53 41.10 -35.85
C PRO A 670 -40.43 41.55 -34.87
N GLY A 671 -39.17 41.43 -35.29
CA GLY A 671 -37.93 41.65 -34.55
C GLY A 671 -36.94 40.47 -34.66
N TRP A 672 -37.21 39.48 -35.51
CA TRP A 672 -36.55 38.18 -35.44
C TRP A 672 -35.10 38.19 -35.94
N ALA A 673 -34.74 38.98 -36.96
CA ALA A 673 -33.36 39.07 -37.45
C ALA A 673 -32.40 39.68 -36.41
N GLU A 674 -32.83 40.71 -35.70
CA GLU A 674 -32.04 41.31 -34.60
C GLU A 674 -31.98 40.39 -33.38
N THR A 675 -33.08 39.69 -33.09
CA THR A 675 -33.17 38.74 -31.98
C THR A 675 -32.25 37.54 -32.19
N VAL A 676 -32.22 36.93 -33.38
CA VAL A 676 -31.30 35.81 -33.69
C VAL A 676 -29.85 36.23 -33.49
N ARG A 677 -29.44 37.40 -34.02
CA ARG A 677 -28.06 37.89 -33.82
C ARG A 677 -27.72 38.12 -32.35
N THR A 678 -28.63 38.76 -31.62
CA THR A 678 -28.44 39.08 -30.20
C THR A 678 -28.30 37.81 -29.37
N LEU A 679 -29.17 36.82 -29.60
CA LEU A 679 -29.12 35.53 -28.92
C LEU A 679 -27.87 34.72 -29.31
N CYS A 680 -27.47 34.73 -30.59
CA CYS A 680 -26.23 34.09 -31.02
C CYS A 680 -25.00 34.71 -30.32
N ALA A 681 -24.93 36.05 -30.20
CA ALA A 681 -23.84 36.73 -29.51
C ALA A 681 -23.84 36.46 -28.00
N GLN A 682 -25.00 36.42 -27.36
CA GLN A 682 -25.13 36.13 -25.93
C GLN A 682 -24.84 34.66 -25.57
N ALA A 683 -25.03 33.74 -26.52
CA ALA A 683 -24.80 32.32 -26.33
C ALA A 683 -23.34 31.87 -26.60
N GLU A 684 -22.42 32.80 -26.92
CA GLU A 684 -21.05 32.43 -27.31
C GLU A 684 -20.23 31.73 -26.20
N PRO A 685 -19.45 30.67 -26.54
CA PRO A 685 -19.42 30.00 -27.85
C PRO A 685 -20.69 29.18 -28.12
N VAL A 686 -21.30 29.40 -29.29
CA VAL A 686 -22.49 28.66 -29.74
C VAL A 686 -22.06 27.42 -30.50
N GLU A 687 -22.74 26.30 -30.25
CA GLU A 687 -22.57 25.08 -31.05
C GLU A 687 -22.82 25.36 -32.54
N PRO A 688 -21.89 25.01 -33.45
CA PRO A 688 -22.01 25.34 -34.87
C PRO A 688 -23.32 24.84 -35.50
N ALA A 689 -23.76 23.64 -35.14
CA ALA A 689 -25.00 23.05 -35.63
C ALA A 689 -26.25 23.83 -35.18
N LEU A 690 -26.23 24.47 -34.01
CA LEU A 690 -27.32 25.32 -33.54
C LEU A 690 -27.36 26.66 -34.29
N ARG A 691 -26.19 27.28 -34.46
CA ARG A 691 -26.05 28.52 -35.24
C ARG A 691 -26.52 28.32 -36.68
N GLU A 692 -26.09 27.24 -37.33
CA GLU A 692 -26.50 26.91 -38.70
C GLU A 692 -28.02 26.72 -38.81
N ARG A 693 -28.65 26.01 -37.86
CA ARG A 693 -30.11 25.83 -37.83
C ARG A 693 -30.86 27.14 -37.61
N ALA A 694 -30.37 28.01 -36.74
CA ALA A 694 -30.96 29.33 -36.52
C ALA A 694 -30.86 30.19 -37.78
N HIS A 695 -29.70 30.23 -38.42
CA HIS A 695 -29.50 30.96 -39.67
C HIS A 695 -30.37 30.39 -40.80
N ALA A 696 -30.49 29.07 -40.92
CA ALA A 696 -31.34 28.42 -41.92
C ALA A 696 -32.82 28.79 -41.72
N ALA A 697 -33.35 28.67 -40.50
CA ALA A 697 -34.75 29.01 -40.20
C ALA A 697 -35.04 30.51 -40.43
N LEU A 698 -34.11 31.39 -40.04
CA LEU A 698 -34.19 32.83 -40.33
C LEU A 698 -34.26 33.06 -41.85
N VAL A 699 -33.31 32.50 -42.59
CA VAL A 699 -33.18 32.70 -44.03
C VAL A 699 -34.39 32.17 -44.80
N GLU A 700 -34.93 31.01 -44.44
CA GLU A 700 -36.15 30.47 -45.02
C GLU A 700 -37.33 31.45 -44.87
N ARG A 701 -37.43 32.12 -43.72
CA ARG A 701 -38.45 33.14 -43.49
C ARG A 701 -38.14 34.46 -44.21
N LEU A 702 -36.86 34.86 -44.34
CA LEU A 702 -36.44 36.01 -45.16
C LEU A 702 -36.63 35.79 -46.66
N LEU A 703 -36.83 34.54 -47.11
CA LEU A 703 -37.15 34.20 -48.50
C LEU A 703 -38.65 33.92 -48.69
N ALA A 704 -39.46 34.06 -47.65
CA ALA A 704 -40.91 33.95 -47.76
C ALA A 704 -41.52 35.22 -48.39
N PRO A 705 -42.61 35.11 -49.18
CA PRO A 705 -43.25 36.23 -49.86
C PRO A 705 -43.95 37.23 -48.92
N ASP A 706 -44.27 36.82 -47.68
CA ASP A 706 -44.98 37.57 -46.65
C ASP A 706 -44.05 38.26 -45.64
N ARG A 707 -42.75 38.35 -45.92
CA ARG A 707 -41.75 38.88 -44.99
C ARG A 707 -41.94 40.39 -44.70
N PRO A 708 -41.86 40.84 -43.43
CA PRO A 708 -41.85 42.26 -43.12
C PRO A 708 -40.57 42.95 -43.61
N GLY A 709 -40.70 44.14 -44.22
CA GLY A 709 -39.56 44.90 -44.73
C GLY A 709 -38.54 45.33 -43.67
N ALA A 710 -38.96 45.49 -42.42
CA ALA A 710 -38.09 45.81 -41.28
C ALA A 710 -37.04 44.70 -41.01
N GLU A 711 -37.37 43.44 -41.31
CA GLU A 711 -36.50 42.28 -41.07
C GLU A 711 -35.37 42.20 -42.07
N LEU A 712 -35.68 42.49 -43.33
CA LEU A 712 -34.68 42.63 -44.39
C LEU A 712 -33.75 43.81 -44.09
N TYR A 713 -34.30 44.92 -43.59
CA TYR A 713 -33.49 46.04 -43.15
C TYR A 713 -32.52 45.62 -42.03
N ALA A 714 -33.03 44.96 -40.98
CA ALA A 714 -32.21 44.48 -39.86
C ALA A 714 -31.15 43.46 -40.31
N PHE A 715 -31.50 42.46 -41.13
CA PHE A 715 -30.58 41.47 -41.69
C PHE A 715 -29.44 42.14 -42.49
N VAL A 716 -29.80 43.01 -43.45
CA VAL A 716 -28.83 43.64 -44.36
C VAL A 716 -27.88 44.60 -43.63
N HIS A 717 -28.36 45.34 -42.62
CA HIS A 717 -27.52 46.26 -41.85
C HIS A 717 -26.76 45.58 -40.69
N GLY A 718 -27.00 44.29 -40.45
CA GLY A 718 -26.30 43.52 -39.43
C GLY A 718 -24.86 43.14 -39.78
N ASP A 719 -24.50 43.19 -41.06
CA ASP A 719 -23.18 42.83 -41.64
C ASP A 719 -22.60 41.48 -41.16
N ASP A 720 -23.47 40.50 -40.88
CA ASP A 720 -23.09 39.14 -40.49
C ASP A 720 -22.76 38.30 -41.74
N ALA A 721 -21.48 38.00 -41.93
CA ALA A 721 -20.99 37.27 -43.10
C ALA A 721 -21.48 35.81 -43.16
N GLU A 722 -21.64 35.13 -42.03
CA GLU A 722 -22.12 33.74 -41.99
C GLU A 722 -23.60 33.66 -42.35
N LEU A 723 -24.40 34.61 -41.83
CA LEU A 723 -25.82 34.70 -42.12
C LEU A 723 -26.07 35.12 -43.58
N VAL A 724 -25.29 36.05 -44.13
CA VAL A 724 -25.36 36.43 -45.55
C VAL A 724 -24.97 35.26 -46.46
N ALA A 725 -23.96 34.46 -46.08
CA ALA A 725 -23.61 33.24 -46.82
C ALA A 725 -24.73 32.18 -46.75
N ALA A 726 -25.40 32.03 -45.61
CA ALA A 726 -26.57 31.15 -45.48
C ALA A 726 -27.72 31.62 -46.39
N TYR A 727 -27.97 32.93 -46.47
CA TYR A 727 -28.95 33.53 -47.38
C TYR A 727 -28.64 33.22 -48.85
N ASP A 728 -27.39 33.42 -49.28
CA ASP A 728 -26.96 33.11 -50.66
C ASP A 728 -27.20 31.64 -51.02
N ARG A 729 -26.80 30.72 -50.13
CA ARG A 729 -27.03 29.28 -50.32
C ARG A 729 -28.52 28.94 -50.46
N ALA A 730 -29.37 29.45 -49.59
CA ALA A 730 -30.80 29.17 -49.62
C ALA A 730 -31.51 29.82 -50.81
N ALA A 731 -31.11 31.04 -51.20
CA ALA A 731 -31.65 31.73 -52.37
C ALA A 731 -31.34 30.98 -53.68
N ARG A 732 -30.24 30.22 -53.71
CA ARG A 732 -29.84 29.36 -54.84
C ARG A 732 -30.50 27.98 -54.82
N SER A 733 -31.34 27.67 -53.83
CA SER A 733 -32.05 26.40 -53.75
C SER A 733 -33.06 26.22 -54.90
N GLU A 734 -33.35 24.97 -55.27
CA GLU A 734 -34.31 24.69 -56.34
C GLU A 734 -35.74 25.10 -55.96
N ALA A 735 -36.07 25.11 -54.66
CA ALA A 735 -37.36 25.60 -54.16
C ALA A 735 -37.57 27.09 -54.49
N VAL A 736 -36.55 27.92 -54.24
CA VAL A 736 -36.59 29.36 -54.57
C VAL A 736 -36.60 29.58 -56.07
N ARG A 737 -35.75 28.87 -56.83
CA ARG A 737 -35.74 28.96 -58.30
C ARG A 737 -37.07 28.56 -58.92
N SER A 738 -37.67 27.47 -58.45
CA SER A 738 -39.00 27.03 -58.89
C SER A 738 -40.05 28.09 -58.62
N ARG A 739 -40.03 28.72 -57.43
CA ARG A 739 -40.95 29.81 -57.08
C ARG A 739 -40.74 31.05 -57.96
N LEU A 740 -39.49 31.44 -58.22
CA LEU A 740 -39.15 32.56 -59.12
C LEU A 740 -39.66 32.34 -60.55
N ARG A 741 -39.70 31.10 -61.04
CA ARG A 741 -40.22 30.74 -62.37
C ARG A 741 -41.75 30.59 -62.41
N ALA A 742 -42.39 30.32 -61.26
CA ALA A 742 -43.83 30.05 -61.20
C ALA A 742 -44.66 31.25 -60.71
N GLN A 743 -44.05 32.24 -60.07
CA GLN A 743 -44.75 33.35 -59.41
C GLN A 743 -44.12 34.71 -59.78
N PRO A 744 -44.67 35.43 -60.78
CA PRO A 744 -44.18 36.75 -61.20
C PRO A 744 -44.11 37.76 -60.05
N ALA A 745 -45.09 37.76 -59.14
CA ALA A 745 -45.09 38.64 -57.97
C ALA A 745 -43.88 38.40 -57.03
N TYR A 746 -43.45 37.15 -56.85
CA TYR A 746 -42.29 36.80 -56.04
C TYR A 746 -40.97 37.21 -56.72
N ALA A 747 -40.87 37.09 -58.04
CA ALA A 747 -39.72 37.60 -58.80
C ALA A 747 -39.59 39.14 -58.72
N ALA A 748 -40.72 39.87 -58.76
CA ALA A 748 -40.77 41.32 -58.57
C ALA A 748 -40.32 41.75 -57.16
N ASP A 749 -40.74 41.00 -56.15
CA ASP A 749 -40.35 41.22 -54.76
C ASP A 749 -38.84 40.96 -54.54
N CYS A 750 -38.31 39.83 -55.02
CA CYS A 750 -36.86 39.54 -54.97
C CYS A 750 -36.03 40.60 -55.71
N PHE A 751 -36.48 41.08 -56.88
CA PHE A 751 -35.81 42.19 -57.57
C PHE A 751 -35.74 43.44 -56.68
N THR A 752 -36.87 43.78 -56.05
CA THR A 752 -36.98 44.97 -55.20
C THR A 752 -36.05 44.87 -53.99
N VAL A 753 -35.93 43.68 -53.41
CA VAL A 753 -35.11 43.44 -52.22
C VAL A 753 -33.62 43.36 -52.53
N TRP A 754 -33.21 42.70 -53.62
CA TRP A 754 -31.79 42.59 -53.98
C TRP A 754 -31.23 43.87 -54.61
N THR A 755 -32.09 44.79 -55.05
CA THR A 755 -31.69 46.15 -55.45
C THR A 755 -31.84 47.18 -54.33
N ALA A 756 -32.41 46.79 -53.19
CA ALA A 756 -32.49 47.63 -52.01
C ALA A 756 -31.14 47.69 -51.27
N HIS A 757 -30.87 48.84 -50.64
CA HIS A 757 -29.72 49.06 -49.75
C HIS A 757 -28.33 48.76 -50.38
N PRO A 758 -27.96 49.39 -51.51
CA PRO A 758 -26.68 49.14 -52.21
C PRO A 758 -25.42 49.54 -51.43
N HIS A 759 -25.57 50.18 -50.27
CA HIS A 759 -24.49 50.66 -49.41
C HIS A 759 -24.56 50.12 -47.97
N ALA A 760 -25.41 49.11 -47.72
CA ALA A 760 -25.54 48.55 -46.40
C ALA A 760 -24.55 47.40 -46.20
N GLY A 761 -23.63 47.59 -45.26
CA GLY A 761 -22.60 46.61 -44.90
C GLY A 761 -21.55 46.36 -45.98
N THR A 762 -20.65 45.43 -45.69
CA THR A 762 -19.60 44.94 -46.59
C THR A 762 -19.94 43.58 -47.20
N ALA A 763 -20.72 42.75 -46.50
CA ALA A 763 -21.06 41.38 -46.92
C ALA A 763 -22.23 41.31 -47.92
N TRP A 764 -23.26 42.15 -47.77
CA TRP A 764 -24.48 42.08 -48.60
C TRP A 764 -24.32 42.53 -50.06
N PRO A 765 -23.66 43.66 -50.39
CA PRO A 765 -23.65 44.17 -51.77
C PRO A 765 -23.05 43.21 -52.82
N PRO A 766 -21.96 42.47 -52.55
CA PRO A 766 -21.45 41.45 -53.48
C PRO A 766 -22.45 40.30 -53.72
N VAL A 767 -23.11 39.82 -52.65
CA VAL A 767 -24.08 38.72 -52.73
C VAL A 767 -25.34 39.14 -53.47
N ALA A 768 -25.88 40.32 -53.18
CA ALA A 768 -27.07 40.84 -53.85
C ALA A 768 -26.86 41.00 -55.36
N ALA A 769 -25.68 41.47 -55.79
CA ALA A 769 -25.32 41.56 -57.21
C ALA A 769 -25.23 40.17 -57.86
N ALA A 770 -24.62 39.19 -57.18
CA ALA A 770 -24.53 37.82 -57.67
C ALA A 770 -25.91 37.14 -57.77
N LEU A 771 -26.80 37.32 -56.78
CA LEU A 771 -28.16 36.77 -56.83
C LEU A 771 -28.99 37.37 -57.97
N LEU A 772 -28.87 38.68 -58.22
CA LEU A 772 -29.50 39.31 -59.39
C LEU A 772 -28.99 38.67 -60.69
N ASP A 773 -27.68 38.60 -60.89
CA ASP A 773 -27.11 38.15 -62.16
C ASP A 773 -27.22 36.64 -62.40
N GLU A 774 -27.07 35.83 -61.36
CA GLU A 774 -26.93 34.37 -61.45
C GLU A 774 -28.19 33.60 -61.05
N VAL A 775 -29.12 34.20 -60.29
CA VAL A 775 -30.36 33.53 -59.85
C VAL A 775 -31.59 34.17 -60.47
N LEU A 776 -31.79 35.48 -60.32
CA LEU A 776 -33.01 36.15 -60.79
C LEU A 776 -33.04 36.30 -62.30
N ARG A 777 -31.96 36.78 -62.93
CA ARG A 777 -31.93 37.00 -64.39
C ARG A 777 -32.20 35.72 -65.17
N PRO A 778 -31.60 34.55 -64.86
CA PRO A 778 -31.94 33.30 -65.52
C PRO A 778 -33.41 32.89 -65.32
N ALA A 779 -33.97 33.10 -64.12
CA ALA A 779 -35.38 32.78 -63.84
C ALA A 779 -36.34 33.68 -64.65
N VAL A 780 -36.11 35.00 -64.66
CA VAL A 780 -36.93 35.97 -65.42
C VAL A 780 -36.83 35.73 -66.94
N ARG A 781 -35.68 35.29 -67.46
CA ARG A 781 -35.53 34.92 -68.87
C ARG A 781 -36.26 33.65 -69.28
N ALA A 782 -36.59 32.80 -68.31
CA ALA A 782 -37.36 31.58 -68.54
C ALA A 782 -38.89 31.83 -68.52
N LEU A 783 -39.33 33.01 -68.06
CA LEU A 783 -40.73 33.42 -68.06
C LEU A 783 -41.20 33.84 -69.47
N SER A 784 -42.49 33.74 -69.71
CA SER A 784 -43.13 34.27 -70.92
C SER A 784 -43.14 35.81 -70.93
N ALA A 785 -43.34 36.41 -72.11
CA ALA A 785 -43.39 37.87 -72.24
C ALA A 785 -44.51 38.52 -71.40
N GLU A 786 -45.62 37.82 -71.20
CA GLU A 786 -46.75 38.26 -70.37
C GLU A 786 -46.39 38.26 -68.88
N GLU A 787 -45.76 37.19 -68.40
CA GLU A 787 -45.27 37.09 -67.03
C GLU A 787 -44.16 38.11 -66.72
N VAL A 788 -43.25 38.38 -67.67
CA VAL A 788 -42.22 39.44 -67.50
C VAL A 788 -42.86 40.84 -67.41
N ALA A 789 -43.90 41.10 -68.19
CA ALA A 789 -44.66 42.36 -68.09
C ALA A 789 -45.39 42.48 -66.74
N GLU A 790 -45.89 41.36 -66.20
CA GLU A 790 -46.47 41.31 -64.86
C GLU A 790 -45.44 41.58 -63.75
N VAL A 791 -44.21 41.05 -63.88
CA VAL A 791 -43.10 41.38 -62.97
C VAL A 791 -42.83 42.90 -63.00
N GLU A 792 -42.69 43.49 -64.19
CA GLU A 792 -42.43 44.92 -64.36
C GLU A 792 -43.55 45.78 -63.75
N ALA A 793 -44.81 45.44 -64.04
CA ALA A 793 -45.97 46.13 -63.49
C ALA A 793 -46.03 46.00 -61.96
N THR A 794 -45.62 44.87 -61.41
CA THR A 794 -45.60 44.63 -59.96
C THR A 794 -44.48 45.43 -59.28
N VAL A 795 -43.26 45.47 -59.83
CA VAL A 795 -42.16 46.34 -59.36
C VAL A 795 -42.56 47.82 -59.41
N GLY A 796 -43.27 48.22 -60.47
CA GLY A 796 -43.79 49.58 -60.62
C GLY A 796 -44.87 49.95 -59.60
N ARG A 797 -45.67 48.99 -59.16
CA ARG A 797 -46.73 49.18 -58.14
C ARG A 797 -46.18 49.22 -56.71
N THR A 798 -45.17 48.41 -56.39
CA THR A 798 -44.59 48.32 -55.04
C THR A 798 -43.45 49.31 -54.79
N GLY A 799 -42.96 49.99 -55.83
CA GLY A 799 -41.87 50.97 -55.75
C GLY A 799 -42.21 52.35 -56.32
N SER A 800 -41.23 53.27 -56.29
CA SER A 800 -41.31 54.53 -57.04
C SER A 800 -41.23 54.27 -58.55
N SER A 801 -41.83 55.13 -59.38
CA SER A 801 -41.82 55.03 -60.86
C SER A 801 -40.44 54.82 -61.50
N GLY A 802 -39.35 55.25 -60.84
CA GLY A 802 -37.97 54.98 -61.25
C GLY A 802 -37.53 53.50 -61.17
N ARG A 803 -38.18 52.65 -60.37
CA ARG A 803 -37.80 51.23 -60.19
C ARG A 803 -38.21 50.35 -61.37
N ALA A 804 -39.35 50.62 -62.01
CA ALA A 804 -39.76 49.90 -63.23
C ALA A 804 -38.76 50.16 -64.38
N ASN A 805 -38.26 51.40 -64.50
CA ASN A 805 -37.19 51.73 -65.44
C ASN A 805 -35.90 50.96 -65.11
N ALA A 806 -35.50 50.92 -63.82
CA ALA A 806 -34.32 50.18 -63.37
C ALA A 806 -34.43 48.68 -63.64
N PHE A 807 -35.61 48.07 -63.47
CA PHE A 807 -35.88 46.68 -63.85
C PHE A 807 -35.70 46.46 -65.35
N ARG A 808 -36.28 47.32 -66.19
CA ARG A 808 -36.12 47.23 -67.64
C ARG A 808 -34.67 47.38 -68.08
N ASP A 809 -33.91 48.27 -67.46
CA ASP A 809 -32.51 48.49 -67.82
C ASP A 809 -31.63 47.30 -67.40
N TRP A 810 -31.84 46.76 -66.20
CA TRP A 810 -31.15 45.56 -65.70
C TRP A 810 -31.48 44.29 -66.51
N ASN A 811 -32.74 44.12 -66.95
CA ASN A 811 -33.15 42.97 -67.76
C ASN A 811 -32.60 43.06 -69.20
N ARG A 812 -32.51 44.28 -69.76
CA ARG A 812 -31.96 44.53 -71.11
C ARG A 812 -30.44 44.44 -71.19
N SER A 813 -29.72 44.72 -70.11
CA SER A 813 -28.25 44.64 -70.10
C SER A 813 -27.76 43.19 -70.26
N SER A 814 -27.13 42.88 -71.39
CA SER A 814 -26.39 41.64 -71.61
C SER A 814 -24.95 41.78 -71.09
N THR A 815 -24.32 40.64 -70.81
CA THR A 815 -23.04 40.42 -70.09
C THR A 815 -21.78 40.96 -70.79
N LEU A 816 -21.76 42.23 -71.19
CA LEU A 816 -20.54 42.96 -71.58
C LEU A 816 -20.63 44.42 -71.13
N GLY A 817 -20.27 44.69 -69.88
CA GLY A 817 -20.09 46.06 -69.42
C GLY A 817 -20.15 46.23 -67.91
N ARG A 818 -19.03 45.98 -67.21
CA ARG A 818 -18.79 46.56 -65.88
C ARG A 818 -18.89 48.08 -65.98
N LEU A 819 -19.99 48.69 -65.53
CA LEU A 819 -20.04 50.12 -65.19
C LEU A 819 -21.36 50.49 -64.47
N GLY A 820 -21.40 50.21 -63.17
CA GLY A 820 -22.43 50.70 -62.24
C GLY A 820 -21.87 51.52 -61.08
N ARG A 821 -20.66 52.08 -61.19
CA ARG A 821 -20.02 52.91 -60.14
C ARG A 821 -20.46 54.40 -60.19
N ARG A 822 -21.62 54.73 -60.76
CA ARG A 822 -22.05 56.14 -60.96
C ARG A 822 -23.55 56.41 -60.77
N ILE A 823 -24.11 56.02 -59.61
CA ILE A 823 -25.40 56.58 -59.12
C ILE A 823 -25.28 57.05 -57.66
N ALA A 824 -24.15 57.68 -57.31
CA ALA A 824 -23.98 58.40 -56.02
C ALA A 824 -23.49 59.85 -56.21
N GLY A 825 -23.67 60.39 -57.42
CA GLY A 825 -23.08 61.67 -57.81
C GLY A 825 -24.07 62.64 -58.48
N ARG A 826 -25.30 62.77 -57.96
CA ARG A 826 -26.19 63.91 -58.24
C ARG A 826 -27.48 63.84 -57.42
N VAL A 827 -27.45 64.35 -56.20
CA VAL A 827 -28.33 65.42 -55.69
C VAL A 827 -27.58 66.03 -54.49
N ARG A 828 -27.29 67.32 -54.57
CA ARG A 828 -26.48 68.11 -53.63
C ARG A 828 -27.39 69.22 -53.10
N ARG A 829 -27.36 69.47 -51.79
CA ARG A 829 -27.80 70.70 -51.09
C ARG A 829 -29.16 71.29 -51.52
N GLY A 830 -30.12 71.13 -50.63
CA GLY A 830 -31.40 71.82 -50.55
C GLY A 830 -32.11 71.28 -49.33
#